data_AF-A0A7X6JY85-F1
#
_entry.id   AF-A0A7X6JY85-F1
#
_cell.length_a   1.000
_cell.length_b   1.000
_cell.length_c   1.000
_cell.angle_alpha   90.00
_cell.angle_beta   90.00
_cell.angle_gamma   90.00
#
_symmetry.space_group_name_H-M   'P 1'
#
loop_
_entity.id
_entity.type
_entity.pdbx_description
1 polymer ?
#
loop_
_entity_poly.entity_id
_entity_poly.type
_entity_poly.pdbx_seq_one_letter_code
_entity_poly.pdbx_strand_id
1 'polypeptide(L)'
;MGFTRDSVAGGHLCVIWVDDLIDVYTWRDAFGLRIRTPNLDRFMARAARFTNAYATVPLCAPCRAEIATGISPFRSGLVDLNRFWRDVYRPEKAWQYDLRRAGWHTFTTGKVDSNYQPMPEAYRRILFHEEPAADDNGRRSGVKTYLDRGPGIKGVNHPDDDGSQDDRFYDFQVAQNAIDFLGRADPNRRHLIQLGFKHPHYNLITPDRFYAQYDPAQIRWPSIAHADDYHGPQPGFAVYEAAYIANGQWTPEKAGDEAWRQVVRAYFAAISHMDHELGRFLDALDASPLGPHTTTIFFSDNGFNLGTHDSFHKMSQWDSAAHIPLGIRHPAMTAGTEIATPVSLHNIPRTIMDLAGLPPRPDWTSGQSLLPLIDPSFGAYDRQWSPVTCVFGTLSVRPSTPGLEHLRYFRYPNGEEHVYDLVADPGETTNIAATAPLDTLRAELVKGALNLGLDLRGHENPADGVNAMMAVDGSVILAGGRGDNDYWAYGADAEKIVEDRDGGTDTLWYMAGPDDYVLHCPANVEKIRIATVVSRSEADGQTGKTIRIVAHPDSPIEFETSERVEIDLTGSHGDDVMIGPKHGGAVFRGGAGNDLMIAKAKQANRRHEFYGEAGNDTLHGGPGRDTLDGGTGDDVIYGYTGRNLIRGGHGNDVIHDGEGASTVDPGPGRNLVTLGPGDHEVIVGTGVTEIDAAPGAKRFRIAWGGVCVIRGWDAGQVYDLSGWPAPPEVTARGGGVWRLRLGLGIVEVTGVPAGVDLGGQVV
;
A
#
# COMPACT_ATOMS: atom_id res chain seq x y z
N MET A 1 -8.43 37.11 18.72
CA MET A 1 -8.44 36.49 17.39
C MET A 1 -9.87 36.55 16.86
N GLY A 2 -10.08 36.76 15.57
CA GLY A 2 -11.43 36.77 14.98
C GLY A 2 -12.01 35.37 14.69
N PHE A 3 -11.45 34.33 15.29
CA PHE A 3 -11.85 32.93 15.08
C PHE A 3 -12.53 32.41 16.34
N THR A 4 -13.85 32.53 16.38
CA THR A 4 -14.73 32.00 17.43
C THR A 4 -15.80 31.09 16.82
N ARG A 5 -16.48 30.30 17.65
CA ARG A 5 -17.62 29.46 17.22
C ARG A 5 -18.66 30.25 16.42
N ASP A 6 -18.98 31.46 16.85
CA ASP A 6 -19.94 32.33 16.16
C ASP A 6 -19.40 32.85 14.82
N SER A 7 -18.09 33.16 14.74
CA SER A 7 -17.49 33.71 13.51
C SER A 7 -17.45 32.72 12.34
N VAL A 8 -17.42 31.42 12.63
CA VAL A 8 -17.37 30.34 11.63
C VAL A 8 -18.75 29.71 11.39
N ALA A 9 -19.74 30.01 12.25
CA ALA A 9 -21.06 29.43 12.19
C ALA A 9 -21.73 29.73 10.84
N GLY A 10 -22.28 28.68 10.21
CA GLY A 10 -22.96 28.80 8.92
C GLY A 10 -22.05 29.03 7.72
N GLY A 11 -20.73 29.11 7.90
CA GLY A 11 -19.76 29.28 6.80
C GLY A 11 -19.56 28.04 5.93
N HIS A 12 -18.69 28.19 4.93
CA HIS A 12 -18.23 27.14 4.01
C HIS A 12 -16.95 26.48 4.53
N LEU A 13 -16.64 25.29 4.00
CA LEU A 13 -15.43 24.54 4.32
C LEU A 13 -14.62 24.26 3.07
N CYS A 14 -13.32 24.53 3.16
CA CYS A 14 -12.34 24.07 2.21
C CYS A 14 -11.34 23.15 2.92
N VAL A 15 -11.07 21.97 2.35
CA VAL A 15 -10.11 21.00 2.89
C VAL A 15 -9.11 20.64 1.81
N ILE A 16 -7.85 21.01 2.03
CA ILE A 16 -6.73 20.81 1.12
C ILE A 16 -5.86 19.69 1.66
N TRP A 17 -5.72 18.65 0.84
CA TRP A 17 -4.97 17.43 1.11
C TRP A 17 -3.76 17.43 0.19
N VAL A 18 -2.57 17.24 0.75
CA VAL A 18 -1.35 17.04 -0.03
C VAL A 18 -0.84 15.64 0.22
N ASP A 19 -0.37 14.98 -0.84
CA ASP A 19 0.16 13.62 -0.78
C ASP A 19 1.67 13.65 -0.57
N ASP A 20 2.15 13.00 0.50
CA ASP A 20 3.57 12.82 0.82
C ASP A 20 4.34 14.13 1.10
N LEU A 21 3.69 15.21 1.53
CA LEU A 21 4.39 16.45 1.87
C LEU A 21 5.03 16.37 3.27
N ILE A 22 6.36 16.23 3.28
CA ILE A 22 7.21 16.42 4.47
C ILE A 22 6.88 17.73 5.20
N ASP A 23 7.02 17.78 6.53
CA ASP A 23 6.92 19.06 7.25
C ASP A 23 8.02 20.02 6.80
N VAL A 24 7.66 20.89 5.85
CA VAL A 24 8.57 21.87 5.29
C VAL A 24 9.09 22.82 6.35
N TYR A 25 8.39 23.07 7.47
CA TYR A 25 8.89 23.98 8.52
C TYR A 25 10.11 23.44 9.25
N THR A 26 10.16 22.13 9.48
CA THR A 26 11.30 21.43 10.08
C THR A 26 12.42 21.23 9.07
N TRP A 27 12.10 20.86 7.83
CA TRP A 27 13.10 20.37 6.87
C TRP A 27 13.58 21.38 5.81
N ARG A 28 12.89 22.52 5.62
CA ARG A 28 13.10 23.38 4.43
C ARG A 28 14.51 23.91 4.26
N ASP A 29 15.26 24.15 5.34
CA ASP A 29 16.60 24.73 5.27
C ASP A 29 17.71 23.69 5.54
N ALA A 30 17.35 22.42 5.80
CA ALA A 30 18.29 21.40 6.25
C ALA A 30 19.24 20.92 5.15
N PHE A 31 18.81 20.93 3.88
CA PHE A 31 19.55 20.33 2.76
C PHE A 31 20.54 21.29 2.08
N GLY A 32 20.98 22.34 2.77
CA GLY A 32 21.89 23.37 2.24
C GLY A 32 21.22 24.39 1.29
N LEU A 33 19.96 24.18 0.94
CA LEU A 33 19.11 25.11 0.19
C LEU A 33 17.69 25.10 0.75
N ARG A 34 17.00 26.23 0.56
CA ARG A 34 15.63 26.45 1.03
C ARG A 34 14.58 25.86 0.08
N ILE A 35 13.71 24.98 0.58
CA ILE A 35 12.46 24.59 -0.12
C ILE A 35 11.55 25.83 -0.25
N ARG A 36 11.05 26.11 -1.45
CA ARG A 36 10.33 27.37 -1.75
C ARG A 36 8.83 27.13 -1.73
N THR A 37 8.17 27.66 -0.71
CA THR A 37 6.72 27.54 -0.49
C THR A 37 6.07 28.88 -0.12
N PRO A 38 6.20 29.94 -0.96
CA PRO A 38 5.71 31.27 -0.60
C PRO A 38 4.19 31.33 -0.36
N ASN A 39 3.38 30.49 -1.02
CA ASN A 39 1.93 30.51 -0.85
C ASN A 39 1.48 29.79 0.41
N LEU A 40 2.12 28.66 0.75
CA LEU A 40 1.92 27.98 2.02
C LEU A 40 2.39 28.87 3.19
N ASP A 41 3.50 29.57 3.03
CA ASP A 41 3.98 30.54 4.03
C ASP A 41 2.96 31.68 4.22
N ARG A 42 2.40 32.21 3.12
CA ARG A 42 1.32 33.20 3.16
C ARG A 42 0.06 32.66 3.84
N PHE A 43 -0.30 31.41 3.58
CA PHE A 43 -1.43 30.74 4.22
C PHE A 43 -1.21 30.63 5.74
N MET A 44 -0.07 30.07 6.16
CA MET A 44 0.24 29.83 7.57
C MET A 44 0.45 31.12 8.37
N ALA A 45 0.90 32.21 7.72
CA ALA A 45 1.00 33.54 8.34
C ALA A 45 -0.36 34.11 8.81
N ARG A 46 -1.48 33.51 8.40
CA ARG A 46 -2.85 33.86 8.83
C ARG A 46 -3.65 32.65 9.32
N ALA A 47 -2.98 31.55 9.68
CA ALA A 47 -3.61 30.33 10.17
C ALA A 47 -3.22 30.03 11.63
N ALA A 48 -4.03 29.22 12.30
CA ALA A 48 -3.56 28.44 13.44
C ALA A 48 -2.73 27.28 12.89
N ARG A 49 -1.40 27.38 12.98
CA ARG A 49 -0.44 26.36 12.54
C ARG A 49 -0.15 25.41 13.70
N PHE A 50 -0.42 24.13 13.50
CA PHE A 50 -0.11 23.10 14.47
C PHE A 50 1.30 22.60 14.20
N THR A 51 2.24 22.88 15.10
CA THR A 51 3.68 22.69 14.85
C THR A 51 4.18 21.29 15.21
N ASN A 52 3.28 20.43 15.71
CA ASN A 52 3.56 19.07 16.15
C ASN A 52 2.36 18.19 15.75
N ALA A 53 2.07 18.12 14.44
CA ALA A 53 0.93 17.36 13.91
C ALA A 53 1.41 16.06 13.27
N TYR A 54 0.81 14.93 13.62
CA TYR A 54 1.29 13.60 13.24
C TYR A 54 0.25 12.77 12.48
N ALA A 55 0.71 12.06 11.47
CA ALA A 55 -0.03 10.98 10.83
C ALA A 55 -0.10 9.76 11.77
N THR A 56 -1.30 9.18 11.94
CA THR A 56 -1.48 7.96 12.74
C THR A 56 -0.82 6.76 12.07
N VAL A 57 -0.92 6.63 10.74
CA VAL A 57 -0.18 5.64 9.95
C VAL A 57 0.43 6.34 8.74
N PRO A 58 1.75 6.60 8.72
CA PRO A 58 2.55 7.19 7.64
C PRO A 58 2.50 6.45 6.28
N LEU A 59 1.30 6.23 5.75
CA LEU A 59 0.96 5.56 4.50
C LEU A 59 -0.34 6.19 3.96
N CYS A 60 -0.46 6.39 2.65
CA CYS A 60 -1.62 7.09 2.08
C CYS A 60 -2.97 6.42 2.38
N ALA A 61 -3.10 5.13 2.06
CA ALA A 61 -4.37 4.40 2.15
C ALA A 61 -4.98 4.44 3.57
N PRO A 62 -4.26 4.03 4.63
CA PRO A 62 -4.83 4.00 5.98
C PRO A 62 -5.03 5.39 6.58
N CYS A 63 -4.10 6.34 6.36
CA CYS A 63 -4.27 7.68 6.93
C CYS A 63 -5.46 8.42 6.32
N ARG A 64 -5.66 8.32 5.01
CA ARG A 64 -6.84 8.92 4.36
C ARG A 64 -8.13 8.15 4.66
N ALA A 65 -8.06 6.85 4.95
CA ALA A 65 -9.20 6.08 5.45
C ALA A 65 -9.66 6.61 6.82
N GLU A 66 -8.71 6.83 7.74
CA GLU A 66 -8.98 7.43 9.06
C GLU A 66 -9.62 8.81 8.90
N ILE A 67 -9.05 9.68 8.05
CA ILE A 67 -9.59 11.03 7.89
C ILE A 67 -10.94 11.03 7.15
N ALA A 68 -11.17 10.12 6.19
CA ALA A 68 -12.45 10.04 5.49
C ALA A 68 -13.57 9.53 6.42
N THR A 69 -13.26 8.61 7.34
CA THR A 69 -14.27 7.88 8.11
C THR A 69 -14.36 8.26 9.58
N GLY A 70 -13.32 8.87 10.15
CA GLY A 70 -13.18 9.10 11.61
C GLY A 70 -12.93 7.83 12.43
N ILE A 71 -12.71 6.69 11.77
CA ILE A 71 -12.46 5.40 12.41
C ILE A 71 -10.95 5.17 12.42
N SER A 72 -10.38 4.84 13.59
CA SER A 72 -8.95 4.61 13.72
C SER A 72 -8.49 3.39 12.91
N PRO A 73 -7.21 3.33 12.51
CA PRO A 73 -6.63 2.19 11.78
C PRO A 73 -6.83 0.85 12.49
N PHE A 74 -6.71 0.83 13.83
CA PHE A 74 -6.87 -0.39 14.63
C PHE A 74 -8.32 -0.89 14.74
N ARG A 75 -9.31 0.00 14.57
CA ARG A 75 -10.73 -0.38 14.54
C ARG A 75 -11.20 -0.81 13.15
N SER A 76 -10.51 -0.35 12.12
CA SER A 76 -10.88 -0.61 10.73
C SER A 76 -10.10 -1.76 10.10
N GLY A 77 -8.99 -2.21 10.70
CA GLY A 77 -8.06 -3.14 10.09
C GLY A 77 -7.35 -2.56 8.85
N LEU A 78 -7.46 -1.25 8.62
CA LEU A 78 -6.84 -0.55 7.49
C LEU A 78 -5.52 0.05 7.96
N VAL A 79 -4.45 -0.73 7.80
CA VAL A 79 -3.09 -0.40 8.27
C VAL A 79 -2.02 -0.57 7.18
N ASP A 80 -2.42 -1.04 6.00
CA ASP A 80 -1.54 -1.32 4.86
C ASP A 80 -1.99 -0.61 3.57
N LEU A 81 -1.27 -0.83 2.46
CA LEU A 81 -1.58 -0.26 1.14
C LEU A 81 -2.34 -1.24 0.21
N ASN A 82 -2.85 -2.37 0.72
CA ASN A 82 -3.57 -3.35 -0.09
C ASN A 82 -5.04 -3.00 -0.27
N ARG A 83 -5.63 -2.28 0.68
CA ARG A 83 -7.06 -2.01 0.73
C ARG A 83 -7.35 -0.52 0.86
N PHE A 84 -8.40 -0.08 0.20
CA PHE A 84 -9.00 1.23 0.42
C PHE A 84 -10.17 1.11 1.39
N TRP A 85 -10.53 2.21 2.05
CA TRP A 85 -11.66 2.21 2.98
C TRP A 85 -12.99 1.78 2.33
N ARG A 86 -13.15 1.99 1.02
CA ARG A 86 -14.33 1.60 0.24
C ARG A 86 -14.45 0.11 -0.02
N ASP A 87 -13.37 -0.63 0.15
CA ASP A 87 -13.37 -2.09 0.05
C ASP A 87 -13.98 -2.71 1.32
N VAL A 88 -14.01 -1.94 2.41
CA VAL A 88 -14.49 -2.38 3.74
C VAL A 88 -15.82 -1.72 4.13
N TYR A 89 -15.98 -0.43 3.84
CA TYR A 89 -17.10 0.36 4.32
C TYR A 89 -17.93 0.98 3.21
N ARG A 90 -19.25 0.95 3.38
CA ARG A 90 -20.22 1.66 2.54
C ARG A 90 -20.00 3.19 2.60
N PRO A 91 -20.42 3.95 1.57
CA PRO A 91 -20.18 5.40 1.50
C PRO A 91 -20.70 6.18 2.70
N GLU A 92 -21.78 5.74 3.34
CA GLU A 92 -22.36 6.40 4.51
C GLU A 92 -21.37 6.50 5.68
N LYS A 93 -20.29 5.71 5.70
CA LYS A 93 -19.22 5.82 6.69
C LYS A 93 -18.31 7.05 6.53
N ALA A 94 -18.34 7.73 5.39
CA ALA A 94 -17.57 8.95 5.18
C ALA A 94 -18.31 10.20 5.67
N TRP A 95 -17.64 11.13 6.38
CA TRP A 95 -18.29 12.33 6.97
C TRP A 95 -18.91 13.26 5.91
N GLN A 96 -18.44 13.20 4.66
CA GLN A 96 -19.04 13.90 3.53
C GLN A 96 -20.52 13.57 3.36
N TYR A 97 -20.92 12.34 3.69
CA TYR A 97 -22.32 11.92 3.69
C TYR A 97 -23.17 12.77 4.65
N ASP A 98 -22.67 13.08 5.85
CA ASP A 98 -23.43 13.87 6.82
C ASP A 98 -23.58 15.32 6.37
N LEU A 99 -22.53 15.91 5.81
CA LEU A 99 -22.59 17.25 5.24
C LEU A 99 -23.62 17.30 4.10
N ARG A 100 -23.62 16.29 3.21
CA ARG A 100 -24.62 16.20 2.14
C ARG A 100 -26.04 16.11 2.70
N ARG A 101 -26.27 15.29 3.74
CA ARG A 101 -27.57 15.18 4.42
C ARG A 101 -27.98 16.46 5.14
N ALA A 102 -27.01 17.23 5.63
CA ALA A 102 -27.22 18.54 6.24
C ALA A 102 -27.43 19.66 5.22
N GLY A 103 -27.58 19.34 3.92
CA GLY A 103 -27.93 20.30 2.86
C GLY A 103 -26.74 21.01 2.21
N TRP A 104 -25.50 20.63 2.56
CA TRP A 104 -24.31 21.18 1.92
C TRP A 104 -24.26 20.80 0.46
N HIS A 105 -23.70 21.67 -0.37
CA HIS A 105 -23.21 21.30 -1.68
C HIS A 105 -21.78 20.78 -1.52
N THR A 106 -21.49 19.60 -2.05
CA THR A 106 -20.24 18.88 -1.82
C THR A 106 -19.49 18.72 -3.12
N PHE A 107 -18.33 19.38 -3.21
CA PHE A 107 -17.41 19.36 -4.33
C PHE A 107 -16.09 18.73 -3.90
N THR A 108 -15.52 17.86 -4.74
CA THR A 108 -14.17 17.32 -4.54
C THR A 108 -13.42 17.21 -5.86
N THR A 109 -12.09 17.30 -5.82
CA THR A 109 -11.23 17.03 -6.99
C THR A 109 -9.88 16.52 -6.50
N GLY A 110 -9.22 15.72 -7.31
CA GLY A 110 -7.91 15.17 -6.98
C GLY A 110 -7.95 13.98 -6.02
N LYS A 111 -6.80 13.66 -5.41
CA LYS A 111 -6.63 12.51 -4.50
C LYS A 111 -7.09 12.86 -3.09
N VAL A 112 -8.34 12.54 -2.76
CA VAL A 112 -8.90 12.70 -1.40
C VAL A 112 -9.07 11.38 -0.66
N ASP A 113 -8.97 10.27 -1.38
CA ASP A 113 -9.43 8.96 -0.93
C ASP A 113 -8.43 7.84 -1.23
N SER A 114 -7.17 8.24 -1.41
CA SER A 114 -6.02 7.41 -1.74
C SER A 114 -5.95 6.92 -3.18
N ASN A 115 -6.83 7.36 -4.08
CA ASN A 115 -6.73 7.11 -5.51
C ASN A 115 -6.69 8.43 -6.31
N TYR A 116 -6.03 8.42 -7.47
CA TYR A 116 -5.91 9.57 -8.37
C TYR A 116 -7.04 9.67 -9.38
N GLN A 117 -8.08 8.84 -9.23
CA GLN A 117 -9.24 8.78 -10.11
C GLN A 117 -10.50 9.08 -9.30
N PRO A 118 -11.55 9.63 -9.93
CA PRO A 118 -12.85 9.80 -9.27
C PRO A 118 -13.32 8.51 -8.60
N MET A 119 -14.02 8.65 -7.46
CA MET A 119 -14.62 7.52 -6.78
C MET A 119 -15.54 6.72 -7.72
N PRO A 120 -15.68 5.39 -7.49
CA PRO A 120 -16.69 4.61 -8.17
C PRO A 120 -18.07 5.25 -8.05
N GLU A 121 -18.89 5.16 -9.11
CA GLU A 121 -20.17 5.86 -9.20
C GLU A 121 -21.09 5.62 -7.98
N ALA A 122 -21.06 4.41 -7.42
CA ALA A 122 -21.83 4.05 -6.23
C ALA A 122 -21.49 4.92 -5.00
N TYR A 123 -20.23 5.34 -4.85
CA TYR A 123 -19.76 6.23 -3.78
C TYR A 123 -19.93 7.69 -4.18
N ARG A 124 -19.46 8.06 -5.38
CA ARG A 124 -19.47 9.44 -5.87
C ARG A 124 -20.84 10.08 -5.75
N ARG A 125 -21.89 9.41 -6.25
CA ARG A 125 -23.26 9.93 -6.24
C ARG A 125 -23.86 10.12 -4.85
N ILE A 126 -23.30 9.46 -3.83
CA ILE A 126 -23.74 9.53 -2.43
C ILE A 126 -22.96 10.60 -1.67
N LEU A 127 -21.68 10.80 -1.98
CA LEU A 127 -20.81 11.72 -1.24
C LEU A 127 -20.72 13.12 -1.87
N PHE A 128 -20.64 13.19 -3.19
CA PHE A 128 -20.38 14.43 -3.92
C PHE A 128 -21.50 14.79 -4.88
N HIS A 129 -21.79 16.08 -4.95
CA HIS A 129 -22.56 16.63 -6.07
C HIS A 129 -21.67 16.69 -7.31
N GLU A 130 -20.38 16.94 -7.11
CA GLU A 130 -19.41 17.15 -8.18
C GLU A 130 -18.04 16.56 -7.82
N GLU A 131 -17.50 15.79 -8.75
CA GLU A 131 -16.15 15.21 -8.68
C GLU A 131 -15.54 15.19 -10.08
N PRO A 132 -15.12 16.36 -10.61
CA PRO A 132 -14.36 16.40 -11.86
C PRO A 132 -13.04 15.63 -11.69
N ALA A 133 -12.65 14.91 -12.74
CA ALA A 133 -11.37 14.21 -12.76
C ALA A 133 -10.22 15.22 -12.86
N ALA A 134 -9.08 14.85 -12.28
CA ALA A 134 -7.79 15.47 -12.54
C ALA A 134 -6.86 14.39 -13.10
N ASP A 135 -6.07 14.72 -14.12
CA ASP A 135 -5.18 13.78 -14.78
C ASP A 135 -3.91 14.46 -15.30
N ASP A 136 -2.83 13.68 -15.41
CA ASP A 136 -1.65 14.07 -16.18
C ASP A 136 -1.98 13.89 -17.68
N ASN A 137 -2.48 14.95 -18.34
CA ASN A 137 -3.05 14.85 -19.68
C ASN A 137 -2.03 15.09 -20.81
N GLY A 138 -2.32 14.51 -21.99
CA GLY A 138 -1.63 14.82 -23.25
C GLY A 138 -0.16 14.35 -23.37
N ARG A 139 0.38 14.47 -24.59
CA ARG A 139 1.83 14.30 -24.82
C ARG A 139 2.53 15.62 -24.50
N ARG A 140 3.53 15.59 -23.61
CA ARG A 140 4.34 16.77 -23.27
C ARG A 140 5.52 16.94 -24.23
N SER A 141 5.79 18.17 -24.66
CA SER A 141 6.96 18.55 -25.46
C SER A 141 8.07 19.18 -24.61
N GLY A 142 9.32 19.18 -25.11
CA GLY A 142 10.45 19.74 -24.38
C GLY A 142 10.76 18.98 -23.08
N VAL A 143 10.55 17.66 -23.07
CA VAL A 143 10.79 16.83 -21.88
C VAL A 143 12.28 16.57 -21.73
N LYS A 144 12.84 16.99 -20.60
CA LYS A 144 14.19 16.63 -20.18
C LYS A 144 14.13 15.61 -19.05
N THR A 145 14.75 14.46 -19.28
CA THR A 145 15.01 13.50 -18.20
C THR A 145 16.27 13.93 -17.46
N TYR A 146 16.15 14.20 -16.16
CA TYR A 146 17.30 14.56 -15.32
C TYR A 146 17.98 13.33 -14.72
N LEU A 147 17.22 12.24 -14.56
CA LEU A 147 17.73 10.96 -14.08
C LEU A 147 16.88 9.83 -14.67
N ASP A 148 17.52 8.95 -15.47
CA ASP A 148 16.82 7.86 -16.18
C ASP A 148 16.33 6.74 -15.23
N ARG A 149 16.89 6.69 -14.02
CA ARG A 149 16.52 5.74 -12.96
C ARG A 149 16.10 6.52 -11.73
N GLY A 150 14.88 6.39 -11.25
CA GLY A 150 14.38 7.21 -10.16
C GLY A 150 12.86 7.20 -10.06
N PRO A 151 12.28 7.99 -9.16
CA PRO A 151 10.82 8.18 -9.06
C PRO A 151 10.25 9.01 -10.22
N GLY A 152 10.73 8.85 -11.45
CA GLY A 152 10.24 9.54 -12.65
C GLY A 152 10.61 11.03 -12.71
N ILE A 153 11.91 11.34 -12.71
CA ILE A 153 12.43 12.71 -12.60
C ILE A 153 12.55 13.37 -13.98
N LYS A 154 11.62 14.28 -14.31
CA LYS A 154 11.59 14.96 -15.62
C LYS A 154 11.12 16.41 -15.51
N GLY A 155 11.80 17.31 -16.21
CA GLY A 155 11.35 18.68 -16.46
C GLY A 155 10.64 18.79 -17.81
N VAL A 156 9.66 19.68 -17.91
CA VAL A 156 8.86 19.91 -19.13
C VAL A 156 9.01 21.36 -19.59
N ASN A 157 8.91 21.60 -20.90
CA ASN A 157 9.23 22.89 -21.54
C ASN A 157 10.72 23.28 -21.45
N HIS A 158 11.63 22.33 -21.28
CA HIS A 158 13.07 22.63 -21.22
C HIS A 158 13.61 23.08 -22.61
N PRO A 159 14.55 24.06 -22.68
CA PRO A 159 15.14 24.82 -21.56
C PRO A 159 14.37 26.09 -21.16
N ASP A 160 13.45 26.55 -22.00
CA ASP A 160 12.76 27.84 -21.85
C ASP A 160 11.27 27.60 -21.53
N ASP A 161 10.98 27.37 -20.25
CA ASP A 161 9.62 27.08 -19.79
C ASP A 161 8.76 28.34 -19.62
N ASP A 162 7.78 28.50 -20.51
CA ASP A 162 6.85 29.63 -20.59
C ASP A 162 5.46 29.35 -20.02
N GLY A 163 5.25 28.18 -19.43
CA GLY A 163 3.95 27.76 -18.89
C GLY A 163 2.92 27.29 -19.92
N SER A 164 3.26 27.22 -21.21
CA SER A 164 2.34 26.80 -22.29
C SER A 164 1.80 25.37 -22.18
N GLN A 165 2.32 24.56 -21.26
CA GLN A 165 1.90 23.18 -21.01
C GLN A 165 1.50 22.94 -19.54
N ASP A 166 1.28 23.99 -18.74
CA ASP A 166 0.92 23.85 -17.32
C ASP A 166 -0.44 23.18 -17.13
N ASP A 167 -1.36 23.40 -18.07
CA ASP A 167 -2.68 22.77 -18.13
C ASP A 167 -2.64 21.24 -18.28
N ARG A 168 -1.45 20.67 -18.48
CA ARG A 168 -1.22 19.23 -18.63
C ARG A 168 -0.87 18.50 -17.35
N PHE A 169 -0.71 19.22 -16.24
CA PHE A 169 -0.31 18.64 -14.97
C PHE A 169 -1.50 18.36 -14.07
N TYR A 170 -1.41 17.26 -13.33
CA TYR A 170 -2.45 16.86 -12.38
C TYR A 170 -2.81 17.99 -11.39
N ASP A 171 -1.81 18.60 -10.76
CA ASP A 171 -2.04 19.62 -9.72
C ASP A 171 -2.63 20.92 -10.30
N PHE A 172 -2.30 21.25 -11.55
CA PHE A 172 -3.00 22.32 -12.28
C PHE A 172 -4.49 22.00 -12.38
N GLN A 173 -4.84 20.78 -12.81
CA GLN A 173 -6.24 20.38 -12.99
C GLN A 173 -6.99 20.39 -11.65
N VAL A 174 -6.35 19.96 -10.56
CA VAL A 174 -6.91 20.04 -9.21
C VAL A 174 -7.26 21.49 -8.85
N ALA A 175 -6.32 22.42 -9.01
CA ALA A 175 -6.58 23.84 -8.73
C ALA A 175 -7.64 24.43 -9.68
N GLN A 176 -7.52 24.17 -10.99
CA GLN A 176 -8.43 24.71 -12.00
C GLN A 176 -9.87 24.24 -11.81
N ASN A 177 -10.09 22.95 -11.54
CA ASN A 177 -11.41 22.40 -11.26
C ASN A 177 -12.09 23.14 -10.09
N ALA A 178 -11.34 23.44 -9.02
CA ALA A 178 -11.85 24.16 -7.88
C ALA A 178 -12.09 25.65 -8.17
N ILE A 179 -11.20 26.29 -8.94
CA ILE A 179 -11.37 27.68 -9.42
C ILE A 179 -12.64 27.81 -10.28
N ASP A 180 -12.87 26.88 -11.20
CA ASP A 180 -14.06 26.85 -12.06
C ASP A 180 -15.34 26.64 -11.24
N PHE A 181 -15.28 25.82 -10.18
CA PHE A 181 -16.37 25.66 -9.23
C PHE A 181 -16.68 26.98 -8.50
N LEU A 182 -15.67 27.70 -7.99
CA LEU A 182 -15.86 28.98 -7.30
C LEU A 182 -16.56 30.02 -8.19
N GLY A 183 -16.31 30.00 -9.51
CA GLY A 183 -16.94 30.91 -10.47
C GLY A 183 -18.45 30.71 -10.66
N ARG A 184 -19.01 29.58 -10.21
CA ARG A 184 -20.43 29.21 -10.40
C ARG A 184 -21.14 28.73 -9.12
N ALA A 185 -20.45 28.68 -7.99
CA ALA A 185 -21.02 28.25 -6.72
C ALA A 185 -22.05 29.28 -6.21
N ASP A 186 -23.18 28.79 -5.67
CA ASP A 186 -24.21 29.65 -5.08
C ASP A 186 -23.79 30.10 -3.67
N PRO A 187 -23.49 31.40 -3.43
CA PRO A 187 -23.04 31.86 -2.12
C PRO A 187 -24.09 31.73 -1.00
N ASN A 188 -25.36 31.52 -1.34
CA ASN A 188 -26.42 31.34 -0.35
C ASN A 188 -26.54 29.89 0.16
N ARG A 189 -25.76 28.97 -0.40
CA ARG A 189 -25.69 27.56 0.04
C ARG A 189 -24.34 27.27 0.68
N ARG A 190 -24.32 26.47 1.73
CA ARG A 190 -23.07 26.00 2.35
C ARG A 190 -22.34 25.04 1.41
N HIS A 191 -21.02 25.19 1.32
CA HIS A 191 -20.17 24.44 0.38
C HIS A 191 -19.07 23.71 1.13
N LEU A 192 -18.86 22.45 0.76
CA LEU A 192 -17.63 21.71 1.04
C LEU A 192 -16.81 21.68 -0.25
N ILE A 193 -15.56 22.13 -0.19
CA ILE A 193 -14.62 22.17 -1.30
C ILE A 193 -13.39 21.35 -0.90
N GLN A 194 -13.20 20.19 -1.51
CA GLN A 194 -12.02 19.36 -1.25
C GLN A 194 -11.07 19.36 -2.44
N LEU A 195 -9.77 19.54 -2.16
CA LEU A 195 -8.71 19.50 -3.15
C LEU A 195 -7.65 18.49 -2.70
N GLY A 196 -7.32 17.51 -3.54
CA GLY A 196 -6.28 16.52 -3.29
C GLY A 196 -5.11 16.64 -4.25
N PHE A 197 -4.07 17.39 -3.86
CA PHE A 197 -2.85 17.54 -4.65
C PHE A 197 -1.99 16.27 -4.60
N LYS A 198 -1.34 15.97 -5.73
CA LYS A 198 -0.46 14.82 -5.94
C LYS A 198 0.98 15.12 -5.52
N HIS A 199 1.57 16.22 -5.98
CA HIS A 199 2.97 16.47 -5.63
C HIS A 199 3.10 16.84 -4.14
N PRO A 200 4.14 16.34 -3.45
CA PRO A 200 5.36 15.76 -4.02
C PRO A 200 5.44 14.22 -4.09
N HIS A 201 4.32 13.48 -4.09
CA HIS A 201 4.33 12.03 -4.31
C HIS A 201 5.09 11.63 -5.61
N TYR A 202 5.60 10.39 -5.63
CA TYR A 202 6.32 9.75 -6.76
C TYR A 202 5.74 10.09 -8.15
N ASN A 203 6.61 10.01 -9.17
CA ASN A 203 6.44 10.56 -10.52
C ASN A 203 6.64 12.08 -10.53
N LEU A 204 7.86 12.47 -10.14
CA LEU A 204 8.32 13.85 -9.93
C LEU A 204 8.52 14.58 -11.27
N ILE A 205 7.46 14.68 -12.06
CA ILE A 205 7.45 15.38 -13.34
C ILE A 205 6.79 16.75 -13.14
N THR A 206 7.53 17.82 -13.31
CA THR A 206 7.04 19.21 -13.12
C THR A 206 7.50 20.11 -14.27
N PRO A 207 6.94 21.33 -14.41
CA PRO A 207 7.48 22.33 -15.32
C PRO A 207 8.95 22.65 -14.99
N ASP A 208 9.79 22.79 -16.01
CA ASP A 208 11.25 22.91 -15.85
C ASP A 208 11.67 24.15 -15.06
N ARG A 209 10.86 25.21 -15.07
CA ARG A 209 11.13 26.41 -14.25
C ARG A 209 11.15 26.14 -12.75
N PHE A 210 10.52 25.07 -12.26
CA PHE A 210 10.61 24.68 -10.84
C PHE A 210 11.91 23.92 -10.56
N TYR A 211 12.38 23.10 -11.50
CA TYR A 211 13.70 22.48 -11.44
C TYR A 211 14.83 23.52 -11.48
N ALA A 212 14.66 24.58 -12.26
CA ALA A 212 15.64 25.67 -12.39
C ALA A 212 15.85 26.47 -11.09
N GLN A 213 14.94 26.36 -10.11
CA GLN A 213 15.07 27.03 -8.81
C GLN A 213 16.12 26.38 -7.89
N TYR A 214 16.55 25.16 -8.23
CA TYR A 214 17.36 24.30 -7.38
C TYR A 214 18.58 23.80 -8.14
N ASP A 215 19.77 24.24 -7.72
CA ASP A 215 21.04 23.71 -8.20
C ASP A 215 21.41 22.44 -7.43
N PRO A 216 21.47 21.25 -8.08
CA PRO A 216 21.82 20.01 -7.42
C PRO A 216 23.23 20.03 -6.78
N ALA A 217 24.15 20.87 -7.26
CA ALA A 217 25.49 21.00 -6.69
C ALA A 217 25.50 21.68 -5.31
N GLN A 218 24.43 22.41 -4.97
CA GLN A 218 24.26 23.11 -3.70
C GLN A 218 23.54 22.26 -2.64
N ILE A 219 22.88 21.17 -3.04
CA ILE A 219 22.21 20.24 -2.11
C ILE A 219 23.26 19.60 -1.20
N ARG A 220 23.01 19.51 0.10
CA ARG A 220 23.90 18.86 1.07
C ARG A 220 23.11 17.85 1.88
N TRP A 221 23.83 16.89 2.43
CA TRP A 221 23.24 16.01 3.44
C TRP A 221 22.59 16.85 4.55
N PRO A 222 21.39 16.50 5.04
CA PRO A 222 20.64 17.36 5.95
C PRO A 222 21.46 17.71 7.20
N SER A 223 21.54 18.99 7.55
CA SER A 223 22.31 19.45 8.70
C SER A 223 21.79 18.94 10.05
N ILE A 224 20.56 18.44 10.09
CA ILE A 224 19.93 17.86 11.28
C ILE A 224 20.01 16.33 11.30
N ALA A 225 20.40 15.67 10.21
CA ALA A 225 20.50 14.21 10.14
C ALA A 225 21.88 13.73 10.60
N HIS A 226 21.95 12.46 11.01
CA HIS A 226 23.22 11.85 11.39
C HIS A 226 24.12 11.72 10.16
N ALA A 227 25.43 11.95 10.31
CA ALA A 227 26.35 11.93 9.17
C ALA A 227 26.53 10.53 8.57
N ASP A 228 26.51 9.49 9.41
CA ASP A 228 26.72 8.11 8.96
C ASP A 228 25.57 7.57 8.10
N ASP A 229 24.34 8.11 8.25
CA ASP A 229 23.17 7.76 7.42
C ASP A 229 23.42 7.97 5.91
N TYR A 230 24.39 8.81 5.56
CA TYR A 230 24.82 8.99 4.18
C TYR A 230 25.38 7.68 3.57
N HIS A 231 25.96 6.81 4.40
CA HIS A 231 26.66 5.58 4.01
C HIS A 231 25.96 4.29 4.45
N GLY A 232 24.76 4.37 5.03
CA GLY A 232 24.04 3.25 5.64
C GLY A 232 23.46 3.65 7.00
N PRO A 233 22.69 2.81 7.69
CA PRO A 233 22.01 3.21 8.93
C PRO A 233 22.98 3.67 10.03
N GLN A 234 22.61 4.72 10.75
CA GLN A 234 23.38 5.27 11.88
C GLN A 234 23.70 4.24 12.99
N PRO A 235 24.76 4.45 13.79
CA PRO A 235 25.04 3.61 14.94
C PRO A 235 23.87 3.57 15.94
N GLY A 236 23.50 2.37 16.40
CA GLY A 236 22.37 2.18 17.32
C GLY A 236 21.00 2.31 16.64
N PHE A 237 20.94 2.24 15.31
CA PHE A 237 19.69 2.07 14.57
C PHE A 237 18.98 0.77 14.99
N ALA A 238 17.65 0.83 15.08
CA ALA A 238 16.88 -0.30 15.61
C ALA A 238 16.97 -1.53 14.69
N VAL A 239 17.17 -2.69 15.30
CA VAL A 239 17.38 -3.95 14.58
C VAL A 239 16.13 -4.33 13.80
N TYR A 240 14.96 -4.22 14.43
CA TYR A 240 13.67 -4.51 13.78
C TYR A 240 13.43 -3.59 12.57
N GLU A 241 13.73 -2.30 12.72
CA GLU A 241 13.50 -1.33 11.65
C GLU A 241 14.40 -1.61 10.44
N ALA A 242 15.68 -1.91 10.67
CA ALA A 242 16.61 -2.31 9.62
C ALA A 242 16.15 -3.59 8.88
N ALA A 243 15.61 -4.55 9.63
CA ALA A 243 15.26 -5.86 9.10
C ALA A 243 13.93 -5.89 8.33
N TYR A 244 12.94 -5.10 8.73
CA TYR A 244 11.56 -5.27 8.25
C TYR A 244 10.89 -4.04 7.64
N ILE A 245 11.48 -2.86 7.82
CA ILE A 245 10.87 -1.58 7.43
C ILE A 245 11.78 -0.82 6.45
N ALA A 246 13.01 -0.51 6.85
CA ALA A 246 13.91 0.39 6.14
C ALA A 246 14.26 -0.13 4.73
N ASN A 247 14.03 0.70 3.70
CA ASN A 247 14.19 0.31 2.30
C ASN A 247 14.65 1.46 1.40
N GLY A 248 15.78 2.07 1.73
CA GLY A 248 16.33 3.24 1.02
C GLY A 248 16.99 2.96 -0.33
N GLN A 249 16.27 2.57 -1.38
CA GLN A 249 16.89 2.32 -2.71
C GLN A 249 17.56 3.55 -3.35
N TRP A 250 17.19 4.76 -2.91
CA TRP A 250 17.69 6.04 -3.43
C TRP A 250 18.57 6.80 -2.42
N THR A 251 19.13 6.11 -1.42
CA THR A 251 20.13 6.69 -0.52
C THR A 251 21.43 6.97 -1.28
N PRO A 252 22.28 7.89 -0.78
CA PRO A 252 23.57 8.18 -1.41
C PRO A 252 24.45 6.93 -1.56
N GLU A 253 24.45 6.04 -0.58
CA GLU A 253 25.17 4.75 -0.62
C GLU A 253 24.73 3.86 -1.80
N LYS A 254 23.42 3.69 -1.99
CA LYS A 254 22.85 2.72 -2.96
C LYS A 254 22.73 3.29 -4.38
N ALA A 255 22.35 4.56 -4.52
CA ALA A 255 22.12 5.20 -5.82
C ALA A 255 23.29 6.08 -6.29
N GLY A 256 24.18 6.50 -5.38
CA GLY A 256 25.23 7.47 -5.62
C GLY A 256 24.80 8.92 -5.34
N ASP A 257 25.75 9.76 -4.94
CA ASP A 257 25.54 11.17 -4.53
C ASP A 257 24.77 11.99 -5.57
N GLU A 258 25.18 11.92 -6.85
CA GLU A 258 24.53 12.68 -7.92
C GLU A 258 23.07 12.26 -8.12
N ALA A 259 22.81 10.95 -8.12
CA ALA A 259 21.45 10.43 -8.26
C ALA A 259 20.56 10.88 -7.10
N TRP A 260 21.04 10.74 -5.86
CA TRP A 260 20.34 11.21 -4.66
C TRP A 260 20.04 12.71 -4.72
N ARG A 261 21.03 13.56 -5.08
CA ARG A 261 20.85 15.01 -5.25
C ARG A 261 19.76 15.33 -6.27
N GLN A 262 19.73 14.62 -7.41
CA GLN A 262 18.67 14.83 -8.40
C GLN A 262 17.29 14.44 -7.86
N VAL A 263 17.18 13.39 -7.05
CA VAL A 263 15.90 13.03 -6.41
C VAL A 263 15.45 14.10 -5.41
N VAL A 264 16.34 14.60 -4.55
CA VAL A 264 16.03 15.69 -3.62
C VAL A 264 15.61 16.95 -4.39
N ARG A 265 16.35 17.33 -5.43
CA ARG A 265 16.02 18.45 -6.31
C ARG A 265 14.61 18.31 -6.90
N ALA A 266 14.29 17.13 -7.41
CA ALA A 266 13.00 16.84 -8.02
C ALA A 266 11.85 16.93 -7.01
N TYR A 267 12.07 16.43 -5.80
CA TYR A 267 11.10 16.50 -4.71
C TYR A 267 10.84 17.97 -4.29
N PHE A 268 11.89 18.79 -4.20
CA PHE A 268 11.75 20.23 -3.92
C PHE A 268 11.01 20.97 -5.04
N ALA A 269 11.35 20.67 -6.30
CA ALA A 269 10.66 21.22 -7.47
C ALA A 269 9.16 20.86 -7.48
N ALA A 270 8.81 19.63 -7.07
CA ALA A 270 7.44 19.16 -6.93
C ALA A 270 6.67 19.91 -5.83
N ILE A 271 7.29 20.13 -4.67
CA ILE A 271 6.71 20.96 -3.60
C ILE A 271 6.43 22.38 -4.11
N SER A 272 7.39 23.02 -4.79
CA SER A 272 7.22 24.39 -5.28
C SER A 272 6.20 24.51 -6.41
N HIS A 273 6.05 23.48 -7.23
CA HIS A 273 5.00 23.41 -8.24
C HIS A 273 3.62 23.31 -7.59
N MET A 274 3.43 22.40 -6.62
CA MET A 274 2.19 22.30 -5.86
C MET A 274 1.88 23.62 -5.11
N ASP A 275 2.88 24.25 -4.49
CA ASP A 275 2.70 25.55 -3.81
C ASP A 275 2.23 26.66 -4.77
N HIS A 276 2.70 26.65 -6.02
CA HIS A 276 2.24 27.58 -7.04
C HIS A 276 0.74 27.39 -7.35
N GLU A 277 0.31 26.14 -7.53
CA GLU A 277 -1.10 25.79 -7.79
C GLU A 277 -2.00 26.06 -6.58
N LEU A 278 -1.50 25.80 -5.37
CA LEU A 278 -2.14 26.22 -4.12
C LEU A 278 -2.36 27.74 -4.11
N GLY A 279 -1.35 28.53 -4.49
CA GLY A 279 -1.44 29.99 -4.59
C GLY A 279 -2.55 30.46 -5.52
N ARG A 280 -2.62 29.88 -6.73
CA ARG A 280 -3.69 30.19 -7.70
C ARG A 280 -5.08 29.94 -7.13
N PHE A 281 -5.28 28.79 -6.49
CA PHE A 281 -6.56 28.47 -5.87
C PHE A 281 -6.89 29.42 -4.70
N LEU A 282 -5.94 29.69 -3.80
CA LEU A 282 -6.16 30.58 -2.66
C LEU A 282 -6.51 32.01 -3.10
N ASP A 283 -5.87 32.52 -4.15
CA ASP A 283 -6.18 33.84 -4.71
C ASP A 283 -7.60 33.88 -5.29
N ALA A 284 -8.01 32.83 -6.01
CA ALA A 284 -9.37 32.72 -6.53
C ALA A 284 -10.41 32.58 -5.40
N LEU A 285 -10.11 31.82 -4.35
CA LEU A 285 -10.97 31.67 -3.18
C LEU A 285 -11.18 33.00 -2.49
N ASP A 286 -10.09 33.72 -2.19
CA ASP A 286 -10.14 35.03 -1.53
C ASP A 286 -10.89 36.09 -2.37
N ALA A 287 -10.82 36.00 -3.70
CA ALA A 287 -11.56 36.86 -4.63
C ALA A 287 -13.03 36.45 -4.84
N SER A 288 -13.41 35.22 -4.46
CA SER A 288 -14.76 34.69 -4.69
C SER A 288 -15.78 35.21 -3.67
N PRO A 289 -17.09 35.16 -3.99
CA PRO A 289 -18.15 35.43 -3.01
C PRO A 289 -18.14 34.50 -1.79
N LEU A 290 -17.55 33.30 -1.88
CA LEU A 290 -17.45 32.36 -0.77
C LEU A 290 -16.29 32.70 0.18
N GLY A 291 -15.25 33.35 -0.34
CA GLY A 291 -13.98 33.61 0.33
C GLY A 291 -14.14 34.15 1.75
N PRO A 292 -14.86 35.27 1.97
CA PRO A 292 -15.03 35.88 3.29
C PRO A 292 -15.63 35.00 4.39
N HIS A 293 -16.31 33.90 4.01
CA HIS A 293 -17.00 32.99 4.93
C HIS A 293 -16.50 31.54 4.82
N THR A 294 -15.31 31.32 4.24
CA THR A 294 -14.74 29.97 4.08
C THR A 294 -13.64 29.71 5.11
N THR A 295 -13.83 28.69 5.95
CA THR A 295 -12.73 28.14 6.77
C THR A 295 -11.95 27.13 5.94
N THR A 296 -10.64 27.29 5.87
CA THR A 296 -9.74 26.42 5.08
C THR A 296 -8.84 25.62 6.00
N ILE A 297 -8.83 24.30 5.83
CA ILE A 297 -7.92 23.37 6.50
C ILE A 297 -6.90 22.90 5.47
N PHE A 298 -5.62 22.98 5.78
CA PHE A 298 -4.52 22.44 4.98
C PHE A 298 -3.79 21.36 5.77
N PHE A 299 -3.55 20.19 5.17
CA PHE A 299 -2.66 19.18 5.73
C PHE A 299 -2.04 18.26 4.67
N SER A 300 -0.94 17.61 5.06
CA SER A 300 -0.44 16.41 4.38
C SER A 300 -1.01 15.14 5.00
N ASP A 301 -1.19 14.09 4.21
CA ASP A 301 -1.60 12.77 4.73
C ASP A 301 -0.47 12.04 5.47
N ASN A 302 0.78 12.30 5.09
CA ASN A 302 2.01 11.85 5.74
C ASN A 302 3.21 12.67 5.24
N GLY A 303 4.37 12.48 5.86
CA GLY A 303 5.65 13.04 5.41
C GLY A 303 6.39 12.13 4.42
N PHE A 304 7.69 12.32 4.28
CA PHE A 304 8.52 11.56 3.35
C PHE A 304 9.99 11.53 3.77
N ASN A 305 10.63 10.35 3.69
CA ASN A 305 12.08 10.22 3.88
C ASN A 305 12.84 10.49 2.58
N LEU A 306 13.90 11.30 2.66
CA LEU A 306 14.80 11.63 1.54
C LEU A 306 16.19 10.99 1.70
N GLY A 307 16.27 9.85 2.39
CA GLY A 307 17.50 9.07 2.56
C GLY A 307 17.96 8.92 4.01
N THR A 308 17.47 9.75 4.93
CA THR A 308 17.75 9.63 6.38
C THR A 308 17.28 8.28 6.91
N HIS A 309 17.96 7.74 7.94
CA HIS A 309 17.59 6.48 8.60
C HIS A 309 17.52 5.27 7.66
N ASP A 310 18.46 5.19 6.70
CA ASP A 310 18.49 4.24 5.55
C ASP A 310 17.12 4.05 4.85
N SER A 311 16.32 5.13 4.83
CA SER A 311 14.93 5.08 4.40
C SER A 311 14.65 6.09 3.30
N PHE A 312 13.82 5.66 2.36
CA PHE A 312 13.31 6.50 1.29
C PHE A 312 11.82 6.23 1.13
N HIS A 313 11.03 7.24 0.78
CA HIS A 313 9.56 7.23 0.82
C HIS A 313 8.96 7.42 2.22
N LYS A 314 7.63 7.37 2.32
CA LYS A 314 6.88 7.04 3.53
C LYS A 314 7.04 5.54 3.85
N MET A 315 6.49 5.01 4.96
CA MET A 315 6.79 3.68 5.53
C MET A 315 7.80 3.70 6.69
N SER A 316 7.91 4.79 7.45
CA SER A 316 8.61 4.77 8.72
C SER A 316 7.88 5.63 9.73
N GLN A 317 8.28 5.48 10.99
CA GLN A 317 7.77 6.28 12.10
C GLN A 317 8.58 7.55 12.35
N TRP A 318 9.77 7.71 11.78
CA TRP A 318 10.58 8.94 11.90
C TRP A 318 9.77 10.21 11.62
N ASP A 319 10.16 11.31 12.25
CA ASP A 319 9.49 12.62 12.15
C ASP A 319 9.39 13.05 10.68
N SER A 320 10.42 12.80 9.87
CA SER A 320 10.40 12.98 8.41
C SER A 320 9.20 12.35 7.71
N ALA A 321 8.72 11.19 8.16
CA ALA A 321 7.58 10.46 7.56
C ALA A 321 6.25 10.67 8.31
N ALA A 322 6.29 10.94 9.61
CA ALA A 322 5.10 11.03 10.45
C ALA A 322 4.63 12.46 10.72
N HIS A 323 5.54 13.43 10.82
CA HIS A 323 5.24 14.83 11.09
C HIS A 323 4.82 15.53 9.80
N ILE A 324 3.66 16.17 9.84
CA ILE A 324 3.02 16.81 8.70
C ILE A 324 2.76 18.29 8.95
N PRO A 325 2.76 19.13 7.90
CA PRO A 325 2.25 20.48 8.01
C PRO A 325 0.73 20.45 8.20
N LEU A 326 0.21 21.16 9.21
CA LEU A 326 -1.23 21.31 9.47
C LEU A 326 -1.56 22.75 9.83
N GLY A 327 -2.61 23.30 9.20
CA GLY A 327 -3.07 24.65 9.48
C GLY A 327 -4.57 24.85 9.26
N ILE A 328 -5.19 25.65 10.11
CA ILE A 328 -6.59 26.07 9.99
C ILE A 328 -6.62 27.60 9.85
N ARG A 329 -7.11 28.07 8.70
CA ARG A 329 -7.23 29.50 8.36
C ARG A 329 -8.69 29.89 8.24
N HIS A 330 -9.03 31.06 8.77
CA HIS A 330 -10.29 31.75 8.48
C HIS A 330 -10.02 33.21 8.10
N PRO A 331 -10.78 33.83 7.18
CA PRO A 331 -10.58 35.23 6.78
C PRO A 331 -10.56 36.24 7.93
N ALA A 332 -11.32 35.98 9.00
CA ALA A 332 -11.34 36.82 10.20
C ALA A 332 -10.04 36.74 11.05
N MET A 333 -9.14 35.81 10.73
CA MET A 333 -7.79 35.76 11.31
C MET A 333 -6.89 36.77 10.59
N THR A 334 -6.44 37.78 11.35
CA THR A 334 -5.56 38.85 10.86
C THR A 334 -4.08 38.55 11.07
N ALA A 335 -3.75 37.55 11.88
CA ALA A 335 -2.40 37.07 12.15
C ALA A 335 -2.45 35.56 12.45
N GLY A 336 -1.36 34.85 12.12
CA GLY A 336 -1.19 33.45 12.44
C GLY A 336 -0.90 33.22 13.92
N THR A 337 -1.06 31.99 14.36
CA THR A 337 -0.72 31.54 15.72
C THR A 337 -0.15 30.13 15.63
N GLU A 338 0.86 29.85 16.46
CA GLU A 338 1.46 28.53 16.55
C GLU A 338 0.88 27.77 17.74
N ILE A 339 0.44 26.54 17.48
CA ILE A 339 -0.08 25.63 18.48
C ILE A 339 0.92 24.49 18.60
N ALA A 340 1.68 24.51 19.69
CA ALA A 340 2.76 23.54 19.94
C ALA A 340 2.27 22.24 20.58
N THR A 341 1.04 22.18 21.08
CA THR A 341 0.48 20.94 21.63
C THR A 341 0.47 19.85 20.55
N PRO A 342 1.08 18.68 20.79
CA PRO A 342 1.03 17.58 19.84
C PRO A 342 -0.40 17.12 19.53
N VAL A 343 -0.69 16.91 18.25
CA VAL A 343 -2.01 16.49 17.73
C VAL A 343 -1.85 15.43 16.63
N SER A 344 -2.92 14.69 16.33
CA SER A 344 -2.96 13.69 15.26
C SER A 344 -4.01 14.03 14.20
N LEU A 345 -3.80 13.55 12.96
CA LEU A 345 -4.79 13.59 11.88
C LEU A 345 -6.11 12.91 12.25
N HIS A 346 -6.13 11.99 13.22
CA HIS A 346 -7.35 11.37 13.78
C HIS A 346 -8.34 12.40 14.35
N ASN A 347 -7.87 13.60 14.69
CA ASN A 347 -8.71 14.69 15.19
C ASN A 347 -9.43 15.49 14.09
N ILE A 348 -9.01 15.36 12.82
CA ILE A 348 -9.55 16.15 11.70
C ILE A 348 -11.03 15.90 11.45
N PRO A 349 -11.55 14.65 11.43
CA PRO A 349 -12.97 14.40 11.15
C PRO A 349 -13.91 15.08 12.15
N ARG A 350 -13.57 15.05 13.45
CA ARG A 350 -14.33 15.77 14.48
C ARG A 350 -14.18 17.27 14.39
N THR A 351 -13.00 17.77 14.01
CA THR A 351 -12.78 19.20 13.74
C THR A 351 -13.67 19.68 12.60
N ILE A 352 -13.81 18.88 11.53
CA ILE A 352 -14.71 19.17 10.39
C ILE A 352 -16.16 19.20 10.84
N MET A 353 -16.62 18.23 11.64
CA MET A 353 -18.01 18.21 12.13
C MET A 353 -18.31 19.40 13.06
N ASP A 354 -17.36 19.77 13.93
CA ASP A 354 -17.50 20.93 14.83
C ASP A 354 -17.57 22.25 14.04
N LEU A 355 -16.71 22.44 13.04
CA LEU A 355 -16.80 23.57 12.09
C LEU A 355 -18.11 23.56 11.29
N ALA A 356 -18.61 22.37 10.94
CA ALA A 356 -19.87 22.22 10.23
C ALA A 356 -21.10 22.54 11.12
N GLY A 357 -20.92 22.59 12.45
CA GLY A 357 -22.02 22.71 13.42
C GLY A 357 -22.82 21.42 13.55
N LEU A 358 -22.20 20.27 13.28
CA LEU A 358 -22.82 18.96 13.36
C LEU A 358 -22.24 18.16 14.55
N PRO A 359 -23.04 17.32 15.22
CA PRO A 359 -22.53 16.45 16.26
C PRO A 359 -21.58 15.39 15.66
N PRO A 360 -20.55 14.94 16.41
CA PRO A 360 -19.76 13.79 15.99
C PRO A 360 -20.63 12.54 15.91
N ARG A 361 -20.20 11.56 15.11
CA ARG A 361 -20.96 10.32 14.96
C ARG A 361 -20.89 9.45 16.22
N PRO A 362 -21.94 8.68 16.54
CA PRO A 362 -21.94 7.79 17.71
C PRO A 362 -20.89 6.67 17.64
N ASP A 363 -20.53 6.21 16.43
CA ASP A 363 -19.51 5.18 16.21
C ASP A 363 -18.08 5.73 16.22
N TRP A 364 -17.91 7.05 16.32
CA TRP A 364 -16.63 7.64 16.63
C TRP A 364 -16.42 7.54 18.13
N THR A 365 -15.72 6.50 18.57
CA THR A 365 -15.39 6.26 19.98
C THR A 365 -14.12 6.98 20.43
N SER A 366 -13.36 7.57 19.51
CA SER A 366 -12.11 8.29 19.79
C SER A 366 -11.89 9.51 18.90
N GLY A 367 -10.79 10.23 19.14
CA GLY A 367 -10.48 11.52 18.53
C GLY A 367 -11.24 12.69 19.18
N GLN A 368 -10.80 13.91 18.91
CA GLN A 368 -11.44 15.15 19.41
C GLN A 368 -11.29 16.32 18.44
N SER A 369 -12.08 17.39 18.62
CA SER A 369 -11.94 18.61 17.82
C SER A 369 -10.65 19.36 18.20
N LEU A 370 -9.93 19.90 17.22
CA LEU A 370 -8.75 20.74 17.44
C LEU A 370 -9.10 22.19 17.76
N LEU A 371 -10.33 22.62 17.48
CA LEU A 371 -10.74 24.03 17.60
C LEU A 371 -10.60 24.63 19.01
N PRO A 372 -10.78 23.87 20.12
CA PRO A 372 -10.52 24.39 21.46
C PRO A 372 -9.07 24.82 21.72
N LEU A 373 -8.11 24.32 20.94
CA LEU A 373 -6.71 24.78 21.00
C LEU A 373 -6.50 26.14 20.31
N ILE A 374 -7.43 26.54 19.43
CA ILE A 374 -7.40 27.84 18.74
C ILE A 374 -8.17 28.88 19.56
N ASP A 375 -9.38 28.55 20.01
CA ASP A 375 -10.23 29.47 20.76
C ASP A 375 -11.14 28.72 21.75
N PRO A 376 -11.26 29.20 23.01
CA PRO A 376 -12.02 28.52 24.06
C PRO A 376 -13.54 28.50 23.83
N SER A 377 -14.09 29.31 22.90
CA SER A 377 -15.52 29.22 22.53
C SER A 377 -15.90 27.87 21.91
N PHE A 378 -14.92 27.07 21.51
CA PHE A 378 -15.13 25.72 21.01
C PHE A 378 -15.17 24.65 22.10
N GLY A 379 -14.81 24.97 23.34
CA GLY A 379 -14.84 24.03 24.48
C GLY A 379 -13.46 23.81 25.09
N ALA A 380 -13.15 22.57 25.46
CA ALA A 380 -11.87 22.17 26.03
C ALA A 380 -11.21 21.06 25.20
N TYR A 381 -9.88 21.04 25.18
CA TYR A 381 -9.08 19.98 24.56
C TYR A 381 -8.49 19.09 25.65
N ASP A 382 -8.69 17.77 25.55
CA ASP A 382 -8.11 16.81 26.47
C ASP A 382 -6.68 16.47 26.05
N ARG A 383 -5.69 16.82 26.88
CA ARG A 383 -4.28 16.57 26.62
C ARG A 383 -3.82 15.16 26.99
N GLN A 384 -4.69 14.32 27.56
CA GLN A 384 -4.34 12.94 27.91
C GLN A 384 -4.24 12.01 26.69
N TRP A 385 -4.79 12.42 25.54
CA TRP A 385 -4.76 11.64 24.31
C TRP A 385 -3.61 12.08 23.42
N SER A 386 -2.41 11.70 23.85
CA SER A 386 -1.16 11.90 23.10
C SER A 386 -1.22 11.20 21.73
N PRO A 387 -0.79 11.87 20.64
CA PRO A 387 -0.68 11.27 19.32
C PRO A 387 0.14 9.99 19.32
N VAL A 388 -0.40 8.94 18.69
CA VAL A 388 0.27 7.67 18.44
C VAL A 388 0.42 7.50 16.94
N THR A 389 1.62 7.07 16.53
CA THR A 389 1.93 6.68 15.16
C THR A 389 2.25 5.19 15.13
N CYS A 390 1.73 4.46 14.14
CA CYS A 390 1.99 3.04 13.94
C CYS A 390 2.42 2.76 12.50
N VAL A 391 3.49 1.99 12.33
CA VAL A 391 3.99 1.55 11.04
C VAL A 391 4.54 0.13 11.16
N PHE A 392 3.93 -0.82 10.45
CA PHE A 392 4.40 -2.22 10.37
C PHE A 392 4.68 -2.84 11.75
N GLY A 393 3.73 -2.63 12.67
CA GLY A 393 3.80 -3.13 14.04
C GLY A 393 4.58 -2.26 15.02
N THR A 394 5.40 -1.35 14.51
CA THR A 394 6.15 -0.43 15.37
C THR A 394 5.26 0.71 15.84
N LEU A 395 5.33 1.03 17.12
CA LEU A 395 4.53 2.08 17.73
C LEU A 395 5.43 3.23 18.19
N SER A 396 4.96 4.46 18.00
CA SER A 396 5.53 5.63 18.66
C SER A 396 4.45 6.51 19.27
N VAL A 397 4.81 7.22 20.33
CA VAL A 397 3.96 8.24 20.97
C VAL A 397 4.70 9.58 21.03
N ARG A 398 3.97 10.65 20.72
CA ARG A 398 4.39 12.03 20.92
C ARG A 398 3.56 12.62 22.07
N PRO A 399 4.09 12.70 23.31
CA PRO A 399 3.29 13.08 24.47
C PRO A 399 2.72 14.50 24.37
N SER A 400 1.43 14.67 24.66
CA SER A 400 0.80 15.99 24.85
C SER A 400 0.82 16.45 26.32
N THR A 401 1.41 15.64 27.19
CA THR A 401 1.57 15.87 28.63
C THR A 401 2.66 16.93 28.91
N PRO A 402 2.38 17.96 29.74
CA PRO A 402 3.35 18.99 30.11
C PRO A 402 4.69 18.46 30.61
N GLY A 403 5.77 18.95 30.03
CA GLY A 403 7.15 18.56 30.34
C GLY A 403 7.65 17.38 29.49
N LEU A 404 6.79 16.69 28.76
CA LEU A 404 7.17 15.56 27.89
C LEU A 404 6.99 15.88 26.41
N GLU A 405 6.44 17.04 26.05
CA GLU A 405 6.12 17.39 24.65
C GLU A 405 7.34 17.56 23.76
N HIS A 406 8.54 17.57 24.33
CA HIS A 406 9.81 17.58 23.60
C HIS A 406 10.27 16.18 23.22
N LEU A 407 9.78 15.13 23.89
CA LEU A 407 10.19 13.74 23.68
C LEU A 407 9.33 13.01 22.66
N ARG A 408 9.91 11.99 22.03
CA ARG A 408 9.20 10.99 21.25
C ARG A 408 9.71 9.62 21.64
N TYR A 409 8.79 8.70 21.91
CA TYR A 409 9.11 7.34 22.34
C TYR A 409 8.66 6.33 21.29
N PHE A 410 9.51 5.35 21.05
CA PHE A 410 9.37 4.31 20.03
C PHE A 410 9.44 2.96 20.72
N ARG A 411 8.59 2.04 20.30
CA ARG A 411 8.55 0.67 20.78
C ARG A 411 8.47 -0.30 19.59
N TYR A 412 9.49 -1.13 19.48
CA TYR A 412 9.61 -2.10 18.40
C TYR A 412 9.06 -3.48 18.78
N PRO A 413 8.55 -4.26 17.80
CA PRO A 413 8.00 -5.58 18.07
C PRO A 413 8.99 -6.59 18.68
N ASN A 414 10.29 -6.43 18.42
CA ASN A 414 11.34 -7.25 19.06
C ASN A 414 11.66 -6.84 20.51
N GLY A 415 10.94 -5.86 21.08
CA GLY A 415 11.13 -5.36 22.44
C GLY A 415 12.15 -4.23 22.57
N GLU A 416 12.81 -3.81 21.49
CA GLU A 416 13.69 -2.65 21.49
C GLU A 416 12.90 -1.34 21.71
N GLU A 417 13.55 -0.35 22.35
CA GLU A 417 12.90 0.89 22.76
C GLU A 417 13.82 2.09 22.55
N HIS A 418 13.32 3.11 21.84
CA HIS A 418 14.09 4.32 21.56
C HIS A 418 13.35 5.55 22.08
N VAL A 419 14.12 6.55 22.51
CA VAL A 419 13.58 7.87 22.86
C VAL A 419 14.44 8.95 22.21
N TYR A 420 13.79 9.95 21.64
CA TYR A 420 14.44 11.10 21.01
C TYR A 420 13.87 12.41 21.59
N ASP A 421 14.74 13.42 21.74
CA ASP A 421 14.33 14.79 22.07
C ASP A 421 14.23 15.59 20.77
N LEU A 422 13.02 15.78 20.25
CA LEU A 422 12.83 16.45 18.95
C LEU A 422 13.11 17.96 18.98
N VAL A 423 13.25 18.56 20.17
CA VAL A 423 13.59 19.98 20.29
C VAL A 423 15.11 20.16 20.25
N ALA A 424 15.84 19.32 20.98
CA ALA A 424 17.31 19.34 20.99
C ALA A 424 17.93 18.64 19.77
N ASP A 425 17.27 17.62 19.24
CA ASP A 425 17.71 16.75 18.16
C ASP A 425 16.56 16.49 17.15
N PRO A 426 16.22 17.49 16.30
CA PRO A 426 15.10 17.39 15.37
C PRO A 426 15.24 16.30 14.29
N GLY A 427 16.43 15.75 14.08
CA GLY A 427 16.67 14.67 13.12
C GLY A 427 16.65 13.27 13.73
N GLU A 428 16.37 13.14 15.03
CA GLU A 428 16.26 11.86 15.74
C GLU A 428 17.55 11.02 15.61
N THR A 429 18.69 11.67 15.85
CA THR A 429 20.03 11.10 15.66
C THR A 429 20.58 10.41 16.91
N THR A 430 20.09 10.76 18.10
CA THR A 430 20.60 10.26 19.37
C THR A 430 19.49 9.61 20.20
N ASN A 431 19.57 8.27 20.34
CA ASN A 431 18.68 7.54 21.25
C ASN A 431 19.07 7.81 22.72
N ILE A 432 18.17 8.42 23.48
CA ILE A 432 18.32 8.76 24.91
C ILE A 432 17.49 7.87 25.85
N ALA A 433 17.02 6.70 25.39
CA ALA A 433 16.20 5.80 26.19
C ALA A 433 16.79 5.46 27.58
N ALA A 434 18.12 5.35 27.68
CA ALA A 434 18.81 5.05 28.93
C ALA A 434 18.65 6.12 30.04
N THR A 435 18.32 7.37 29.69
CA THR A 435 18.15 8.48 30.63
C THR A 435 16.73 9.05 30.63
N ALA A 436 15.89 8.62 29.69
CA ALA A 436 14.51 9.06 29.54
C ALA A 436 13.56 8.44 30.60
N PRO A 437 12.41 9.08 30.89
CA PRO A 437 11.40 8.53 31.81
C PRO A 437 10.55 7.43 31.14
N LEU A 438 11.17 6.30 30.79
CA LEU A 438 10.55 5.22 29.99
C LEU A 438 9.21 4.74 30.54
N ASP A 439 9.07 4.53 31.86
CA ASP A 439 7.80 4.06 32.44
C ASP A 439 6.65 5.04 32.21
N THR A 440 6.94 6.34 32.22
CA THR A 440 5.92 7.36 31.92
C THR A 440 5.60 7.37 30.43
N LEU A 441 6.60 7.24 29.56
CA LEU A 441 6.41 7.21 28.11
C LEU A 441 5.64 5.95 27.66
N ARG A 442 5.93 4.79 28.24
CA ARG A 442 5.16 3.55 28.07
C ARG A 442 3.71 3.75 28.47
N ALA A 443 3.45 4.37 29.63
CA ALA A 443 2.10 4.64 30.09
C ALA A 443 1.34 5.62 29.15
N GLU A 444 2.02 6.62 28.59
CA GLU A 444 1.45 7.51 27.58
C GLU A 444 1.11 6.76 26.29
N LEU A 445 1.99 5.86 25.83
CA LEU A 445 1.71 5.01 24.67
C LEU A 445 0.49 4.11 24.91
N VAL A 446 0.40 3.44 26.06
CA VAL A 446 -0.74 2.58 26.41
C VAL A 446 -2.05 3.35 26.39
N LYS A 447 -2.10 4.56 26.97
CA LYS A 447 -3.31 5.39 26.97
C LYS A 447 -3.70 5.82 25.55
N GLY A 448 -2.74 6.31 24.77
CA GLY A 448 -2.96 6.77 23.40
C GLY A 448 -3.43 5.63 22.48
N ALA A 449 -2.77 4.48 22.56
CA ALA A 449 -3.12 3.27 21.83
C ALA A 449 -4.55 2.80 22.17
N LEU A 450 -4.89 2.74 23.46
CA LEU A 450 -6.23 2.34 23.90
C LEU A 450 -7.32 3.28 23.38
N ASN A 451 -7.06 4.59 23.35
CA ASN A 451 -7.99 5.55 22.76
C ASN A 451 -8.21 5.24 21.26
N LEU A 452 -7.16 4.92 20.53
CA LEU A 452 -7.26 4.48 19.13
C LEU A 452 -7.80 3.05 18.95
N GLY A 453 -8.01 2.29 20.02
CA GLY A 453 -8.58 0.95 19.94
C GLY A 453 -7.59 -0.19 19.86
N LEU A 454 -6.35 0.06 20.26
CA LEU A 454 -5.30 -0.95 20.39
C LEU A 454 -5.04 -1.21 21.87
N ASP A 455 -5.29 -2.43 22.33
CA ASP A 455 -4.95 -2.84 23.70
C ASP A 455 -3.49 -3.31 23.79
N LEU A 456 -2.75 -2.68 24.70
CA LEU A 456 -1.37 -3.01 25.04
C LEU A 456 -1.22 -3.54 26.48
N ARG A 457 -2.33 -3.75 27.20
CA ARG A 457 -2.32 -4.04 28.65
C ARG A 457 -2.39 -5.53 28.98
N GLY A 458 -2.88 -6.37 28.07
CA GLY A 458 -2.91 -7.82 28.30
C GLY A 458 -3.99 -8.34 29.22
N HIS A 459 -5.20 -7.76 29.18
CA HIS A 459 -6.31 -8.26 29.98
C HIS A 459 -7.06 -9.39 29.25
N GLU A 460 -7.54 -10.41 29.98
CA GLU A 460 -8.36 -11.52 29.45
C GLU A 460 -9.64 -11.06 28.72
N ASN A 461 -10.05 -9.80 28.90
CA ASN A 461 -11.15 -9.18 28.15
C ASN A 461 -10.74 -7.76 27.75
N PRO A 462 -10.53 -7.46 26.45
CA PRO A 462 -10.37 -6.09 26.00
C PRO A 462 -11.62 -5.26 26.34
N ALA A 463 -11.45 -3.93 26.46
CA ALA A 463 -12.58 -3.05 26.77
C ALA A 463 -13.64 -3.07 25.64
N ASP A 464 -14.91 -2.82 25.96
CA ASP A 464 -15.99 -2.79 24.97
C ASP A 464 -15.62 -1.93 23.75
N GLY A 465 -15.67 -2.54 22.55
CA GLY A 465 -15.34 -1.90 21.29
C GLY A 465 -13.84 -1.84 20.94
N VAL A 466 -12.96 -2.49 21.73
CA VAL A 466 -11.56 -2.74 21.39
C VAL A 466 -11.44 -4.14 20.80
N ASN A 467 -11.10 -4.22 19.51
CA ASN A 467 -10.90 -5.45 18.78
C ASN A 467 -9.42 -5.71 18.45
N ALA A 468 -8.53 -4.73 18.58
CA ALA A 468 -7.11 -4.91 18.30
C ALA A 468 -6.27 -5.08 19.57
N MET A 469 -5.37 -6.06 19.57
CA MET A 469 -4.45 -6.37 20.66
C MET A 469 -3.04 -6.54 20.12
N MET A 470 -2.04 -5.99 20.81
CA MET A 470 -0.63 -6.16 20.41
C MET A 470 0.25 -6.61 21.56
N ALA A 471 0.97 -7.70 21.35
CA ALA A 471 2.02 -8.13 22.26
C ALA A 471 3.30 -7.32 21.97
N VAL A 472 3.80 -6.61 23.00
CA VAL A 472 4.96 -5.71 22.90
C VAL A 472 6.05 -5.95 23.97
N ASP A 473 5.82 -6.85 24.93
CA ASP A 473 6.79 -7.32 25.94
C ASP A 473 6.47 -8.74 26.45
N GLY A 474 5.64 -9.48 25.71
CA GLY A 474 5.19 -10.80 26.11
C GLY A 474 4.33 -10.87 27.37
N SER A 475 3.97 -9.74 28.01
CA SER A 475 3.05 -9.70 29.16
C SER A 475 1.57 -9.72 28.76
N VAL A 476 1.29 -9.53 27.48
CA VAL A 476 -0.06 -9.42 26.93
C VAL A 476 -0.64 -10.81 26.70
N ILE A 477 -1.76 -11.12 27.36
CA ILE A 477 -2.62 -12.25 26.98
C ILE A 477 -3.34 -11.84 25.69
N LEU A 478 -3.10 -12.58 24.61
CA LEU A 478 -3.83 -12.43 23.35
C LEU A 478 -4.96 -13.46 23.36
N ALA A 479 -6.12 -13.09 23.89
CA ALA A 479 -7.25 -14.01 23.94
C ALA A 479 -8.51 -13.28 23.49
N GLY A 480 -9.29 -13.95 22.65
CA GLY A 480 -10.50 -13.42 22.05
C GLY A 480 -11.74 -14.08 22.62
N GLY A 481 -12.88 -13.72 22.02
CA GLY A 481 -14.20 -14.14 22.47
C GLY A 481 -15.07 -14.58 21.30
N ARG A 482 -16.25 -13.96 21.16
CA ARG A 482 -17.20 -14.25 20.07
C ARG A 482 -17.28 -13.15 19.00
N GLY A 483 -16.34 -12.22 19.01
CA GLY A 483 -16.28 -11.12 18.05
C GLY A 483 -14.95 -11.11 17.33
N ASP A 484 -14.94 -10.51 16.13
CA ASP A 484 -13.75 -10.40 15.29
C ASP A 484 -12.63 -9.61 15.99
N ASN A 485 -11.46 -10.22 16.16
CA ASN A 485 -10.28 -9.64 16.79
C ASN A 485 -9.12 -9.46 15.78
N ASP A 486 -8.29 -8.44 16.03
CA ASP A 486 -7.07 -8.12 15.31
C ASP A 486 -5.85 -8.29 16.25
N TYR A 487 -5.13 -9.39 16.11
CA TYR A 487 -3.91 -9.69 16.86
C TYR A 487 -2.67 -9.18 16.15
N TRP A 488 -1.80 -8.50 16.87
CA TRP A 488 -0.48 -8.10 16.40
C TRP A 488 0.58 -8.80 17.22
N ALA A 489 1.38 -9.65 16.58
CA ALA A 489 2.38 -10.42 17.29
C ALA A 489 3.67 -10.62 16.48
N TYR A 490 4.78 -10.65 17.21
CA TYR A 490 6.13 -10.90 16.69
C TYR A 490 6.66 -12.22 17.25
N GLY A 491 7.22 -13.06 16.37
CA GLY A 491 7.81 -14.33 16.75
C GLY A 491 6.88 -15.17 17.63
N ALA A 492 7.43 -15.67 18.74
CA ALA A 492 6.74 -16.57 19.68
C ALA A 492 5.54 -15.93 20.40
N ASP A 493 5.34 -14.61 20.32
CA ASP A 493 4.13 -14.00 20.88
C ASP A 493 2.88 -14.38 20.09
N ALA A 494 3.01 -14.77 18.82
CA ALA A 494 1.87 -15.20 18.00
C ALA A 494 1.27 -16.51 18.53
N GLU A 495 2.10 -17.42 19.06
CA GLU A 495 1.67 -18.70 19.63
C GLU A 495 0.91 -18.54 20.96
N LYS A 496 0.87 -17.33 21.54
CA LYS A 496 0.11 -17.04 22.75
C LYS A 496 -1.36 -16.75 22.48
N ILE A 497 -1.75 -16.64 21.21
CA ILE A 497 -3.14 -16.35 20.82
C ILE A 497 -4.01 -17.56 21.15
N VAL A 498 -5.10 -17.31 21.87
CA VAL A 498 -6.09 -18.33 22.22
C VAL A 498 -7.47 -17.87 21.73
N GLU A 499 -8.04 -18.65 20.81
CA GLU A 499 -9.38 -18.41 20.25
C GLU A 499 -10.29 -19.63 20.37
N ASP A 500 -11.57 -19.35 20.60
CA ASP A 500 -12.63 -20.36 20.62
C ASP A 500 -13.02 -20.73 19.18
N ARG A 501 -13.42 -21.99 18.99
CA ARG A 501 -14.04 -22.40 17.71
C ARG A 501 -15.34 -21.61 17.50
N ASP A 502 -15.51 -21.08 16.30
CA ASP A 502 -16.63 -20.19 15.93
C ASP A 502 -16.64 -18.85 16.71
N GLY A 503 -15.46 -18.39 17.15
CA GLY A 503 -15.22 -17.16 17.91
C GLY A 503 -15.34 -15.85 17.12
N GLY A 504 -15.47 -15.91 15.80
CA GLY A 504 -15.51 -14.70 14.97
C GLY A 504 -14.75 -14.95 13.67
N THR A 505 -14.36 -13.87 13.01
CA THR A 505 -13.31 -13.89 11.98
C THR A 505 -12.12 -13.10 12.48
N ASP A 506 -11.12 -13.83 12.95
CA ASP A 506 -9.96 -13.26 13.63
C ASP A 506 -8.78 -13.08 12.68
N THR A 507 -8.02 -12.01 12.90
CA THR A 507 -6.89 -11.62 12.04
C THR A 507 -5.60 -11.54 12.84
N LEU A 508 -4.60 -12.33 12.47
CA LEU A 508 -3.22 -12.15 12.91
C LEU A 508 -2.45 -11.28 11.92
N TRP A 509 -2.09 -10.07 12.37
CA TRP A 509 -1.08 -9.19 11.81
C TRP A 509 0.31 -9.61 12.31
N TYR A 510 0.93 -10.53 11.59
CA TYR A 510 2.23 -11.07 11.93
C TYR A 510 3.36 -10.11 11.59
N MET A 511 4.15 -9.74 12.59
CA MET A 511 5.22 -8.76 12.54
C MET A 511 6.59 -9.41 12.26
N ALA A 512 6.60 -10.53 11.54
CA ALA A 512 7.77 -11.41 11.40
C ALA A 512 8.26 -11.96 12.76
N GLY A 513 9.50 -12.44 12.81
CA GLY A 513 10.11 -13.03 13.99
C GLY A 513 11.63 -13.17 13.81
N PRO A 514 12.34 -13.70 14.81
CA PRO A 514 13.79 -13.93 14.72
C PRO A 514 14.20 -14.76 13.48
N ASP A 515 15.48 -14.76 13.13
CA ASP A 515 15.98 -15.27 11.83
C ASP A 515 15.63 -16.71 11.47
N ASP A 516 15.50 -17.58 12.47
CA ASP A 516 15.18 -18.99 12.34
C ASP A 516 13.74 -19.33 12.74
N TYR A 517 12.94 -18.32 13.08
CA TYR A 517 11.60 -18.55 13.59
C TYR A 517 10.63 -18.98 12.48
N VAL A 518 9.80 -19.98 12.79
CA VAL A 518 8.69 -20.46 11.95
C VAL A 518 7.41 -20.14 12.69
N LEU A 519 6.53 -19.35 12.08
CA LEU A 519 5.21 -19.10 12.64
C LEU A 519 4.39 -20.38 12.57
N HIS A 520 4.01 -20.92 13.72
CA HIS A 520 2.94 -21.88 13.83
C HIS A 520 1.64 -21.12 14.09
N CYS A 521 0.74 -21.10 13.10
CA CYS A 521 -0.50 -20.37 13.23
C CYS A 521 -1.32 -20.95 14.40
N PRO A 522 -1.89 -20.09 15.26
CA PRO A 522 -2.85 -20.51 16.27
C PRO A 522 -4.08 -21.16 15.64
N ALA A 523 -4.72 -22.06 16.38
CA ALA A 523 -6.02 -22.59 15.98
C ALA A 523 -7.09 -21.49 15.97
N ASN A 524 -8.07 -21.62 15.07
CA ASN A 524 -9.22 -20.72 14.94
C ASN A 524 -8.88 -19.25 14.66
N VAL A 525 -7.73 -18.97 14.06
CA VAL A 525 -7.43 -17.64 13.51
C VAL A 525 -7.47 -17.74 11.99
N GLU A 526 -8.52 -17.19 11.38
CA GLU A 526 -8.80 -17.40 9.96
C GLU A 526 -7.91 -16.56 9.06
N LYS A 527 -7.57 -15.32 9.46
CA LYS A 527 -6.84 -14.40 8.57
C LYS A 527 -5.42 -14.20 9.04
N ILE A 528 -4.46 -14.52 8.19
CA ILE A 528 -3.04 -14.28 8.45
C ILE A 528 -2.55 -13.18 7.51
N ARG A 529 -1.97 -12.12 8.07
CA ARG A 529 -1.51 -10.93 7.34
C ARG A 529 -0.08 -10.58 7.74
N ILE A 530 0.79 -10.36 6.76
CA ILE A 530 2.16 -9.90 7.02
C ILE A 530 2.19 -8.38 7.17
N ALA A 531 2.59 -7.94 8.36
CA ALA A 531 2.64 -6.53 8.75
C ALA A 531 4.05 -5.93 8.59
N THR A 532 4.78 -6.26 7.52
CA THR A 532 6.14 -5.75 7.22
C THR A 532 6.33 -5.48 5.72
N VAL A 533 7.33 -4.66 5.36
CA VAL A 533 7.57 -4.26 3.95
C VAL A 533 8.69 -5.07 3.30
N VAL A 534 9.71 -5.39 4.08
CA VAL A 534 10.87 -6.21 3.68
C VAL A 534 11.06 -7.31 4.73
N SER A 535 11.91 -8.28 4.40
CA SER A 535 12.32 -9.32 5.35
C SER A 535 13.80 -9.58 5.17
N ARG A 536 14.58 -9.22 6.18
CA ARG A 536 16.03 -9.43 6.26
C ARG A 536 16.39 -10.07 7.60
N SER A 537 17.60 -10.60 7.67
CA SER A 537 18.16 -11.12 8.91
C SER A 537 18.31 -9.97 9.94
N GLU A 538 17.99 -10.25 11.19
CA GLU A 538 18.24 -9.34 12.31
C GLU A 538 19.71 -9.37 12.73
N ALA A 539 20.37 -10.52 12.55
CA ALA A 539 21.82 -10.62 12.72
C ALA A 539 22.59 -9.84 11.64
N ASP A 540 22.00 -9.72 10.44
CA ASP A 540 22.54 -8.96 9.30
C ASP A 540 21.40 -8.30 8.48
N GLY A 541 21.12 -7.03 8.79
CA GLY A 541 20.08 -6.21 8.16
C GLY A 541 20.28 -5.92 6.65
N GLN A 542 21.24 -6.58 5.99
CA GLN A 542 21.43 -6.55 4.53
C GLN A 542 21.04 -7.86 3.85
N THR A 543 21.08 -8.98 4.57
CA THR A 543 20.78 -10.31 4.00
C THR A 543 19.28 -10.57 4.05
N GLY A 544 18.65 -10.75 2.89
CA GLY A 544 17.23 -11.12 2.81
C GLY A 544 16.92 -12.46 3.49
N LYS A 545 15.72 -12.59 4.08
CA LYS A 545 15.23 -13.86 4.63
C LYS A 545 13.79 -14.16 4.24
N THR A 546 13.49 -15.45 4.17
CA THR A 546 12.14 -15.95 3.92
C THR A 546 11.36 -16.05 5.24
N ILE A 547 10.16 -15.50 5.30
CA ILE A 547 9.24 -15.72 6.42
C ILE A 547 8.59 -17.09 6.23
N ARG A 548 8.71 -17.94 7.25
CA ARG A 548 8.17 -19.31 7.23
C ARG A 548 6.93 -19.42 8.10
N ILE A 549 5.90 -20.07 7.58
CA ILE A 549 4.59 -20.17 8.21
C ILE A 549 4.04 -21.58 8.03
N VAL A 550 3.43 -22.12 9.07
CA VAL A 550 2.72 -23.39 9.06
C VAL A 550 1.34 -23.15 9.65
N ALA A 551 0.29 -23.33 8.84
CA ALA A 551 -1.09 -23.23 9.29
C ALA A 551 -1.38 -24.27 10.38
N HIS A 552 -2.37 -23.98 11.22
CA HIS A 552 -2.88 -25.00 12.13
C HIS A 552 -3.58 -26.10 11.31
N PRO A 553 -3.33 -27.41 11.56
CA PRO A 553 -3.82 -28.46 10.68
C PRO A 553 -5.35 -28.49 10.50
N ASP A 554 -6.10 -28.10 11.53
CA ASP A 554 -7.57 -28.14 11.52
C ASP A 554 -8.21 -26.74 11.42
N SER A 555 -7.44 -25.71 11.04
CA SER A 555 -7.96 -24.34 10.90
C SER A 555 -7.50 -23.75 9.56
N PRO A 556 -8.36 -23.82 8.52
CA PRO A 556 -8.07 -23.19 7.24
C PRO A 556 -7.86 -21.70 7.40
N ILE A 557 -6.94 -21.15 6.61
CA ILE A 557 -6.49 -19.78 6.66
C ILE A 557 -6.69 -19.05 5.33
N GLU A 558 -6.97 -17.76 5.44
CA GLU A 558 -6.81 -16.77 4.39
C GLU A 558 -5.53 -15.99 4.67
N PHE A 559 -4.44 -16.34 3.98
CA PHE A 559 -3.15 -15.69 4.02
C PHE A 559 -3.02 -14.59 2.95
N GLU A 560 -2.53 -13.40 3.35
CA GLU A 560 -2.18 -12.34 2.41
C GLU A 560 -0.95 -11.53 2.88
N THR A 561 -0.09 -11.16 1.93
CA THR A 561 1.06 -10.27 2.14
C THR A 561 1.12 -9.16 1.09
N SER A 562 1.75 -8.02 1.42
CA SER A 562 1.57 -6.76 0.69
C SER A 562 2.77 -6.31 -0.15
N GLU A 563 4.02 -6.62 0.23
CA GLU A 563 5.20 -5.88 -0.28
C GLU A 563 6.37 -6.79 -0.78
N ARG A 564 7.59 -6.61 -0.26
CA ARG A 564 8.87 -7.20 -0.73
C ARG A 564 9.36 -8.27 0.25
N VAL A 565 8.45 -9.12 0.69
CA VAL A 565 8.73 -10.22 1.59
C VAL A 565 8.76 -11.51 0.78
N GLU A 566 9.69 -12.41 1.08
CA GLU A 566 9.66 -13.78 0.57
C GLU A 566 8.94 -14.68 1.55
N ILE A 567 8.04 -15.53 1.06
CA ILE A 567 7.18 -16.39 1.88
C ILE A 567 7.43 -17.86 1.58
N ASP A 568 7.44 -18.68 2.62
CA ASP A 568 7.33 -20.14 2.56
C ASP A 568 6.23 -20.56 3.52
N LEU A 569 5.08 -20.98 2.98
CA LEU A 569 3.86 -21.26 3.75
C LEU A 569 3.33 -22.66 3.43
N THR A 570 3.03 -23.40 4.50
CA THR A 570 2.31 -24.68 4.45
C THR A 570 0.90 -24.47 5.00
N GLY A 571 -0.10 -24.85 4.22
CA GLY A 571 -1.52 -24.82 4.55
C GLY A 571 -1.93 -25.92 5.53
N SER A 572 -3.24 -26.00 5.73
CA SER A 572 -3.96 -26.83 6.68
C SER A 572 -4.43 -28.13 6.00
N HIS A 573 -5.40 -28.81 6.62
CA HIS A 573 -6.12 -29.94 6.02
C HIS A 573 -7.47 -29.56 5.38
N GLY A 574 -7.80 -28.27 5.31
CA GLY A 574 -9.00 -27.79 4.64
C GLY A 574 -8.72 -26.60 3.72
N ASP A 575 -9.75 -26.15 3.02
CA ASP A 575 -9.66 -25.18 1.93
C ASP A 575 -9.01 -23.84 2.35
N ASP A 576 -7.75 -23.65 1.99
CA ASP A 576 -6.93 -22.47 2.28
C ASP A 576 -6.90 -21.47 1.12
N VAL A 577 -6.70 -20.19 1.45
CA VAL A 577 -6.48 -19.12 0.48
C VAL A 577 -5.12 -18.49 0.73
N MET A 578 -4.20 -18.60 -0.23
CA MET A 578 -2.82 -18.12 -0.10
C MET A 578 -2.49 -17.08 -1.17
N ILE A 579 -2.38 -15.82 -0.75
CA ILE A 579 -2.12 -14.69 -1.63
C ILE A 579 -0.69 -14.18 -1.42
N GLY A 580 0.15 -14.41 -2.44
CA GLY A 580 1.58 -14.08 -2.42
C GLY A 580 1.90 -12.58 -2.51
N PRO A 581 3.19 -12.24 -2.30
CA PRO A 581 3.67 -10.85 -2.23
C PRO A 581 3.65 -10.14 -3.58
N LYS A 582 3.51 -8.80 -3.58
CA LYS A 582 3.54 -7.99 -4.81
C LYS A 582 4.94 -7.91 -5.42
N HIS A 583 5.99 -8.04 -4.62
CA HIS A 583 7.37 -7.78 -5.04
C HIS A 583 8.37 -8.84 -4.55
N GLY A 584 7.90 -9.97 -4.02
CA GLY A 584 8.70 -11.11 -3.57
C GLY A 584 8.34 -12.41 -4.28
N GLY A 585 9.04 -13.49 -3.96
CA GLY A 585 8.68 -14.86 -4.33
C GLY A 585 7.83 -15.54 -3.25
N ALA A 586 7.19 -16.65 -3.58
CA ALA A 586 6.41 -17.43 -2.62
C ALA A 586 6.53 -18.93 -2.91
N VAL A 587 6.71 -19.71 -1.85
CA VAL A 587 6.54 -21.16 -1.85
C VAL A 587 5.29 -21.47 -1.05
N PHE A 588 4.29 -22.07 -1.69
CA PHE A 588 3.02 -22.43 -1.06
C PHE A 588 2.78 -23.93 -1.21
N ARG A 589 2.36 -24.57 -0.12
CA ARG A 589 1.91 -25.97 -0.08
C ARG A 589 0.49 -25.97 0.46
N GLY A 590 -0.45 -26.46 -0.33
CA GLY A 590 -1.89 -26.53 -0.04
C GLY A 590 -2.17 -27.36 1.19
N GLY A 591 -1.69 -28.61 1.14
CA GLY A 591 -2.01 -29.61 2.14
C GLY A 591 -3.16 -30.46 1.63
N ALA A 592 -4.19 -30.62 2.45
CA ALA A 592 -5.44 -31.21 1.98
C ALA A 592 -6.52 -30.13 1.89
N GLY A 593 -7.52 -30.33 1.05
CA GLY A 593 -8.57 -29.33 0.84
C GLY A 593 -8.53 -28.79 -0.59
N ASN A 594 -9.49 -27.95 -0.94
CA ASN A 594 -9.52 -27.27 -2.24
C ASN A 594 -8.92 -25.87 -2.07
N ASP A 595 -7.64 -25.73 -2.37
CA ASP A 595 -6.87 -24.54 -2.04
C ASP A 595 -6.83 -23.53 -3.18
N LEU A 596 -6.70 -22.26 -2.84
CA LEU A 596 -6.51 -21.16 -3.78
C LEU A 596 -5.16 -20.50 -3.57
N MET A 597 -4.26 -20.62 -4.55
CA MET A 597 -2.93 -20.01 -4.51
C MET A 597 -2.79 -18.94 -5.59
N ILE A 598 -2.40 -17.73 -5.20
CA ILE A 598 -2.30 -16.59 -6.12
C ILE A 598 -0.95 -15.88 -5.99
N ALA A 599 -0.17 -15.87 -7.06
CA ALA A 599 0.99 -15.00 -7.19
C ALA A 599 0.55 -13.59 -7.60
N LYS A 600 0.76 -12.59 -6.72
CA LYS A 600 0.48 -11.17 -7.05
C LYS A 600 1.64 -10.44 -7.70
N ALA A 601 2.84 -11.02 -7.67
CA ALA A 601 4.01 -10.40 -8.26
C ALA A 601 3.82 -10.23 -9.77
N LYS A 602 4.18 -9.05 -10.29
CA LYS A 602 4.06 -8.73 -11.73
C LYS A 602 5.40 -8.77 -12.45
N GLN A 603 6.49 -8.97 -11.73
CA GLN A 603 7.84 -8.95 -12.29
C GLN A 603 8.28 -10.36 -12.68
N ALA A 604 8.67 -10.54 -13.95
CA ALA A 604 9.09 -11.83 -14.50
C ALA A 604 10.34 -12.46 -13.87
N ASN A 605 11.08 -11.72 -13.03
CA ASN A 605 12.23 -12.23 -12.29
C ASN A 605 11.84 -12.85 -10.95
N ARG A 606 10.58 -12.70 -10.51
CA ARG A 606 10.06 -13.42 -9.34
C ARG A 606 9.73 -14.85 -9.74
N ARG A 607 9.82 -15.74 -8.75
CA ARG A 607 9.55 -17.15 -8.90
C ARG A 607 8.61 -17.59 -7.81
N HIS A 608 7.66 -18.42 -8.19
CA HIS A 608 6.67 -19.00 -7.32
C HIS A 608 6.71 -20.52 -7.44
N GLU A 609 6.60 -21.20 -6.31
CA GLU A 609 6.49 -22.66 -6.24
C GLU A 609 5.22 -23.01 -5.50
N PHE A 610 4.18 -23.39 -6.24
CA PHE A 610 2.86 -23.70 -5.70
C PHE A 610 2.59 -25.20 -5.87
N TYR A 611 2.24 -25.84 -4.77
CA TYR A 611 1.94 -27.27 -4.69
C TYR A 611 0.55 -27.41 -4.08
N GLY A 612 -0.48 -27.72 -4.89
CA GLY A 612 -1.86 -27.92 -4.42
C GLY A 612 -1.96 -29.11 -3.46
N GLU A 613 -1.28 -30.20 -3.81
CA GLU A 613 -1.24 -31.44 -3.05
C GLU A 613 -2.55 -32.24 -3.14
N ALA A 614 -3.45 -32.20 -2.17
CA ALA A 614 -4.64 -33.07 -2.18
C ALA A 614 -5.96 -32.31 -2.15
N GLY A 615 -6.69 -32.34 -3.26
CA GLY A 615 -8.01 -31.75 -3.42
C GLY A 615 -8.13 -31.09 -4.79
N ASN A 616 -9.20 -30.34 -5.02
CA ASN A 616 -9.41 -29.66 -6.30
C ASN A 616 -8.87 -28.23 -6.21
N ASP A 617 -7.60 -28.03 -6.53
CA ASP A 617 -6.89 -26.81 -6.25
C ASP A 617 -6.96 -25.81 -7.39
N THR A 618 -6.83 -24.52 -7.07
CA THR A 618 -6.72 -23.44 -8.05
C THR A 618 -5.41 -22.69 -7.89
N LEU A 619 -4.52 -22.83 -8.87
CA LEU A 619 -3.18 -22.27 -8.84
C LEU A 619 -3.05 -21.17 -9.89
N HIS A 620 -2.87 -19.93 -9.45
CA HIS A 620 -2.55 -18.78 -10.30
C HIS A 620 -1.07 -18.40 -10.14
N GLY A 621 -0.24 -18.84 -11.09
CA GLY A 621 1.15 -18.42 -11.19
C GLY A 621 1.31 -16.92 -11.48
N GLY A 622 2.56 -16.47 -11.53
CA GLY A 622 2.93 -15.12 -11.93
C GLY A 622 3.45 -15.11 -13.37
N PRO A 623 3.90 -13.94 -13.87
CA PRO A 623 4.78 -13.93 -15.02
C PRO A 623 6.17 -14.44 -14.60
N GLY A 624 6.86 -15.16 -15.47
CA GLY A 624 8.27 -15.49 -15.24
C GLY A 624 8.59 -16.97 -15.33
N ARG A 625 9.13 -17.57 -14.26
CA ARG A 625 9.44 -19.00 -14.23
C ARG A 625 8.95 -19.56 -12.92
N ASP A 626 7.76 -20.14 -12.97
CA ASP A 626 7.10 -20.70 -11.80
C ASP A 626 7.05 -22.23 -11.89
N THR A 627 6.93 -22.86 -10.73
CA THR A 627 6.62 -24.28 -10.58
C THR A 627 5.21 -24.38 -10.03
N LEU A 628 4.30 -25.01 -10.77
CA LEU A 628 2.90 -25.20 -10.40
C LEU A 628 2.61 -26.70 -10.46
N ASP A 629 2.25 -27.31 -9.34
CA ASP A 629 1.94 -28.74 -9.22
C ASP A 629 0.56 -28.87 -8.57
N GLY A 630 -0.45 -29.32 -9.32
CA GLY A 630 -1.82 -29.48 -8.83
C GLY A 630 -1.89 -30.59 -7.78
N GLY A 631 -1.42 -31.78 -8.12
CA GLY A 631 -1.27 -32.90 -7.19
C GLY A 631 -2.33 -33.97 -7.45
N THR A 632 -3.26 -34.18 -6.53
CA THR A 632 -4.36 -35.13 -6.70
C THR A 632 -5.70 -34.42 -6.57
N GLY A 633 -6.60 -34.62 -7.52
CA GLY A 633 -7.89 -33.96 -7.59
C GLY A 633 -8.08 -33.33 -8.98
N ASP A 634 -9.22 -32.70 -9.21
CA ASP A 634 -9.51 -32.02 -10.47
C ASP A 634 -9.05 -30.55 -10.36
N ASP A 635 -7.84 -30.25 -10.82
CA ASP A 635 -7.17 -28.96 -10.57
C ASP A 635 -7.39 -27.92 -11.68
N VAL A 636 -7.26 -26.64 -11.33
CA VAL A 636 -7.27 -25.51 -12.27
C VAL A 636 -5.98 -24.71 -12.14
N ILE A 637 -5.15 -24.75 -13.19
CA ILE A 637 -3.82 -24.14 -13.17
C ILE A 637 -3.69 -23.05 -14.24
N TYR A 638 -3.36 -21.84 -13.82
CA TYR A 638 -3.03 -20.70 -14.68
C TYR A 638 -1.55 -20.36 -14.58
N GLY A 639 -0.75 -20.75 -15.57
CA GLY A 639 0.69 -20.44 -15.65
C GLY A 639 1.01 -19.02 -16.14
N TYR A 640 0.09 -18.37 -16.85
CA TYR A 640 0.32 -17.08 -17.52
C TYR A 640 1.61 -17.07 -18.38
N THR A 641 2.30 -15.94 -18.49
CA THR A 641 3.41 -15.77 -19.44
C THR A 641 4.75 -16.21 -18.85
N GLY A 642 5.59 -16.88 -19.63
CA GLY A 642 6.98 -17.16 -19.26
C GLY A 642 7.42 -18.59 -19.52
N ARG A 643 8.32 -19.09 -18.68
CA ARG A 643 8.86 -20.46 -18.71
C ARG A 643 8.40 -21.18 -17.46
N ASN A 644 7.23 -21.79 -17.48
CA ASN A 644 6.69 -22.47 -16.31
C ASN A 644 7.03 -23.95 -16.34
N LEU A 645 7.08 -24.57 -15.15
CA LEU A 645 7.00 -26.01 -14.98
C LEU A 645 5.62 -26.30 -14.39
N ILE A 646 4.73 -26.89 -15.18
CA ILE A 646 3.35 -27.17 -14.77
C ILE A 646 3.13 -28.67 -14.73
N ARG A 647 2.58 -29.16 -13.63
CA ARG A 647 2.08 -30.53 -13.46
C ARG A 647 0.62 -30.46 -13.02
N GLY A 648 -0.27 -31.08 -13.79
CA GLY A 648 -1.67 -31.27 -13.39
C GLY A 648 -1.72 -32.26 -12.23
N GLY A 649 -1.33 -33.50 -12.53
CA GLY A 649 -1.23 -34.56 -11.54
C GLY A 649 -2.31 -35.60 -11.78
N HIS A 650 -2.83 -36.22 -10.72
CA HIS A 650 -3.89 -37.21 -10.83
C HIS A 650 -5.27 -36.55 -10.78
N GLY A 651 -6.02 -36.58 -11.88
CA GLY A 651 -7.40 -36.11 -11.91
C GLY A 651 -7.78 -35.57 -13.28
N ASN A 652 -8.82 -34.75 -13.35
CA ASN A 652 -9.28 -34.12 -14.58
C ASN A 652 -8.96 -32.63 -14.55
N ASP A 653 -7.76 -32.29 -15.01
CA ASP A 653 -7.19 -30.96 -14.81
C ASP A 653 -7.50 -30.00 -15.95
N VAL A 654 -7.62 -28.72 -15.61
CA VAL A 654 -7.73 -27.62 -16.55
C VAL A 654 -6.48 -26.74 -16.44
N ILE A 655 -5.66 -26.74 -17.49
CA ILE A 655 -4.39 -26.02 -17.52
C ILE A 655 -4.45 -24.92 -18.58
N HIS A 656 -4.15 -23.70 -18.17
CA HIS A 656 -4.03 -22.53 -19.03
C HIS A 656 -2.62 -21.93 -18.89
N ASP A 657 -1.78 -22.12 -19.90
CA ASP A 657 -0.45 -21.50 -19.97
C ASP A 657 -0.39 -20.48 -21.09
N GLY A 658 0.27 -19.35 -20.83
CA GLY A 658 0.30 -18.19 -21.72
C GLY A 658 1.45 -18.22 -22.71
N GLU A 659 1.87 -17.05 -23.16
CA GLU A 659 3.01 -16.91 -24.07
C GLU A 659 4.33 -17.30 -23.38
N GLY A 660 5.18 -18.08 -24.05
CA GLY A 660 6.55 -18.29 -23.61
C GLY A 660 7.12 -19.65 -23.98
N ALA A 661 7.74 -20.33 -23.01
CA ALA A 661 8.43 -21.59 -23.24
C ALA A 661 8.38 -22.51 -22.02
N SER A 662 7.20 -23.05 -21.73
CA SER A 662 6.93 -23.86 -20.54
C SER A 662 7.04 -25.37 -20.80
N THR A 663 7.25 -26.14 -19.74
CA THR A 663 7.07 -27.59 -19.71
C THR A 663 5.76 -27.90 -19.00
N VAL A 664 4.85 -28.61 -19.66
CA VAL A 664 3.51 -28.94 -19.13
C VAL A 664 3.34 -30.46 -19.12
N ASP A 665 3.05 -31.02 -17.96
CA ASP A 665 2.66 -32.42 -17.79
C ASP A 665 1.25 -32.47 -17.19
N PRO A 666 0.20 -32.68 -18.00
CA PRO A 666 -1.16 -32.76 -17.47
C PRO A 666 -1.41 -33.99 -16.60
N GLY A 667 -0.49 -34.96 -16.53
CA GLY A 667 -0.71 -36.20 -15.79
C GLY A 667 -1.80 -37.10 -16.37
N PRO A 668 -2.18 -38.17 -15.66
CA PRO A 668 -3.26 -39.07 -16.07
C PRO A 668 -4.65 -38.50 -15.80
N GLY A 669 -5.63 -38.86 -16.64
CA GLY A 669 -7.05 -38.52 -16.44
C GLY A 669 -7.67 -37.87 -17.67
N ARG A 670 -8.72 -37.04 -17.49
CA ARG A 670 -9.34 -36.28 -18.59
C ARG A 670 -8.99 -34.79 -18.49
N ASN A 671 -7.95 -34.39 -19.22
CA ASN A 671 -7.35 -33.07 -19.06
C ASN A 671 -7.68 -32.14 -20.23
N LEU A 672 -7.85 -30.85 -19.92
CA LEU A 672 -7.97 -29.77 -20.89
C LEU A 672 -6.77 -28.83 -20.76
N VAL A 673 -6.05 -28.63 -21.85
CA VAL A 673 -4.85 -27.77 -21.87
C VAL A 673 -5.03 -26.68 -22.91
N THR A 674 -4.86 -25.43 -22.52
CA THR A 674 -4.75 -24.28 -23.43
C THR A 674 -3.34 -23.74 -23.38
N LEU A 675 -2.68 -23.62 -24.53
CA LEU A 675 -1.31 -23.10 -24.65
C LEU A 675 -1.27 -21.83 -25.49
N GLY A 676 -0.63 -20.80 -24.96
CA GLY A 676 -0.33 -19.57 -25.66
C GLY A 676 0.76 -19.73 -26.74
N PRO A 677 1.13 -18.61 -27.40
CA PRO A 677 2.18 -18.61 -28.39
C PRO A 677 3.55 -18.98 -27.82
N GLY A 678 4.40 -19.57 -28.65
CA GLY A 678 5.80 -19.87 -28.28
C GLY A 678 6.10 -21.36 -28.15
N ASP A 679 7.18 -21.65 -27.44
CA ASP A 679 7.96 -22.89 -27.53
C ASP A 679 7.75 -23.78 -26.31
N HIS A 680 6.62 -24.50 -26.29
CA HIS A 680 6.25 -25.35 -25.14
C HIS A 680 6.63 -26.82 -25.36
N GLU A 681 7.02 -27.49 -24.28
CA GLU A 681 7.12 -28.95 -24.23
C GLU A 681 5.95 -29.51 -23.43
N VAL A 682 5.20 -30.43 -24.01
CA VAL A 682 4.05 -31.07 -23.35
C VAL A 682 4.30 -32.56 -23.24
N ILE A 683 4.22 -33.09 -22.02
CA ILE A 683 4.37 -34.51 -21.71
C ILE A 683 2.96 -35.04 -21.46
N VAL A 684 2.40 -35.74 -22.45
CA VAL A 684 1.03 -36.25 -22.37
C VAL A 684 1.06 -37.67 -21.81
N GLY A 685 0.50 -37.85 -20.62
CA GLY A 685 0.36 -39.12 -19.94
C GLY A 685 -0.69 -40.06 -20.54
N THR A 686 -1.12 -41.04 -19.75
CA THR A 686 -2.24 -41.93 -20.12
C THR A 686 -3.58 -41.24 -19.86
N GLY A 687 -4.68 -41.74 -20.43
CA GLY A 687 -6.00 -41.12 -20.28
C GLY A 687 -6.45 -40.36 -21.53
N VAL A 688 -7.17 -39.25 -21.36
CA VAL A 688 -7.73 -38.40 -22.43
C VAL A 688 -7.24 -36.97 -22.25
N THR A 689 -6.49 -36.42 -23.20
CA THR A 689 -6.03 -35.02 -23.13
C THR A 689 -6.48 -34.25 -24.37
N GLU A 690 -7.20 -33.16 -24.16
CA GLU A 690 -7.55 -32.19 -25.19
C GLU A 690 -6.65 -30.96 -25.06
N ILE A 691 -5.94 -30.61 -26.13
CA ILE A 691 -5.00 -29.49 -26.16
C ILE A 691 -5.42 -28.50 -27.24
N ASP A 692 -5.68 -27.26 -26.85
CA ASP A 692 -5.84 -26.13 -27.74
C ASP A 692 -4.53 -25.33 -27.77
N ALA A 693 -3.80 -25.45 -28.87
CA ALA A 693 -2.46 -24.86 -29.03
C ALA A 693 -2.48 -23.66 -29.96
N ALA A 694 -2.04 -22.50 -29.47
CA ALA A 694 -1.72 -21.36 -30.32
C ALA A 694 -0.40 -21.59 -31.10
N PRO A 695 -0.08 -20.77 -32.13
CA PRO A 695 1.14 -20.91 -32.94
C PRO A 695 2.46 -20.96 -32.14
N GLY A 696 3.51 -21.52 -32.73
CA GLY A 696 4.84 -21.63 -32.11
C GLY A 696 5.39 -23.06 -32.08
N ALA A 697 6.68 -23.21 -31.77
CA ALA A 697 7.37 -24.49 -31.87
C ALA A 697 7.09 -25.36 -30.63
N LYS A 698 6.05 -26.18 -30.70
CA LYS A 698 5.65 -27.04 -29.56
C LYS A 698 6.10 -28.49 -29.77
N ARG A 699 6.68 -29.11 -28.74
CA ARG A 699 7.00 -30.54 -28.72
C ARG A 699 6.00 -31.28 -27.84
N PHE A 700 5.22 -32.18 -28.43
CA PHE A 700 4.30 -33.07 -27.71
C PHE A 700 4.95 -34.45 -27.58
N ARG A 701 5.38 -34.82 -26.37
CA ARG A 701 5.81 -36.20 -26.05
C ARG A 701 4.62 -36.97 -25.55
N ILE A 702 4.17 -37.96 -26.30
CA ILE A 702 2.87 -38.61 -26.02
C ILE A 702 3.11 -40.05 -25.60
N ALA A 703 2.70 -40.40 -24.39
CA ALA A 703 2.77 -41.76 -23.88
C ALA A 703 1.84 -42.72 -24.65
N TRP A 704 2.22 -43.99 -24.71
CA TRP A 704 1.36 -45.02 -25.31
C TRP A 704 0.18 -45.37 -24.39
N GLY A 705 -1.00 -45.58 -24.99
CA GLY A 705 -2.18 -46.11 -24.29
C GLY A 705 -3.29 -45.11 -23.97
N GLY A 706 -3.13 -43.83 -24.31
CA GLY A 706 -4.15 -42.77 -24.15
C GLY A 706 -4.73 -42.24 -25.46
N VAL A 707 -5.67 -41.29 -25.32
CA VAL A 707 -6.27 -40.51 -26.41
C VAL A 707 -5.84 -39.05 -26.24
N CYS A 708 -5.18 -38.49 -27.25
CA CYS A 708 -4.80 -37.07 -27.27
C CYS A 708 -5.45 -36.38 -28.47
N VAL A 709 -6.09 -35.23 -28.26
CA VAL A 709 -6.63 -34.38 -29.33
C VAL A 709 -5.91 -33.04 -29.28
N ILE A 710 -5.22 -32.68 -30.35
CA ILE A 710 -4.47 -31.43 -30.48
C ILE A 710 -5.17 -30.57 -31.53
N ARG A 711 -5.60 -29.38 -31.12
CA ARG A 711 -6.19 -28.35 -31.98
C ARG A 711 -5.20 -27.21 -32.19
N GLY A 712 -5.18 -26.67 -33.41
CA GLY A 712 -4.24 -25.61 -33.78
C GLY A 712 -2.90 -26.17 -34.23
N TRP A 713 -2.90 -26.96 -35.31
CA TRP A 713 -1.69 -27.36 -36.00
C TRP A 713 -0.81 -26.15 -36.37
N ASP A 714 0.51 -26.31 -36.23
CA ASP A 714 1.52 -25.35 -36.69
C ASP A 714 2.72 -26.12 -37.26
N ALA A 715 3.41 -25.55 -38.26
CA ALA A 715 4.54 -26.17 -38.93
C ALA A 715 5.75 -26.40 -38.01
N GLY A 716 5.87 -25.63 -36.92
CA GLY A 716 6.92 -25.79 -35.90
C GLY A 716 6.66 -26.90 -34.88
N GLN A 717 5.50 -27.57 -34.92
CA GLN A 717 5.14 -28.60 -33.95
C GLN A 717 5.87 -29.93 -34.23
N VAL A 718 6.17 -30.67 -33.16
CA VAL A 718 6.75 -32.01 -33.21
C VAL A 718 5.92 -32.95 -32.35
N TYR A 719 5.50 -34.09 -32.90
CA TYR A 719 4.77 -35.15 -32.22
C TYR A 719 5.74 -36.31 -31.97
N ASP A 720 6.33 -36.32 -30.78
CA ASP A 720 7.33 -37.29 -30.34
C ASP A 720 6.65 -38.54 -29.77
N LEU A 721 6.69 -39.62 -30.55
CA LEU A 721 6.12 -40.92 -30.22
C LEU A 721 7.21 -41.96 -30.01
N SER A 722 8.45 -41.54 -29.74
CA SER A 722 9.61 -42.44 -29.63
C SER A 722 9.46 -43.46 -28.48
N GLY A 723 8.58 -43.18 -27.52
CA GLY A 723 8.22 -44.08 -26.42
C GLY A 723 7.18 -45.15 -26.77
N TRP A 724 6.62 -45.15 -27.99
CA TRP A 724 5.63 -46.14 -28.42
C TRP A 724 6.31 -47.47 -28.78
N PRO A 725 5.67 -48.62 -28.53
CA PRO A 725 6.27 -49.93 -28.76
C PRO A 725 6.51 -50.25 -30.25
N ALA A 726 5.87 -49.52 -31.16
CA ALA A 726 6.04 -49.62 -32.60
C ALA A 726 5.62 -48.29 -33.27
N PRO A 727 5.96 -48.06 -34.56
CA PRO A 727 5.46 -46.91 -35.31
C PRO A 727 3.93 -46.94 -35.45
N PRO A 728 3.23 -45.79 -35.37
CA PRO A 728 1.78 -45.72 -35.53
C PRO A 728 1.34 -45.79 -36.99
N GLU A 729 0.08 -46.16 -37.20
CA GLU A 729 -0.62 -45.90 -38.47
C GLU A 729 -1.00 -44.41 -38.54
N VAL A 730 -0.53 -43.70 -39.57
CA VAL A 730 -0.82 -42.27 -39.79
C VAL A 730 -1.85 -42.12 -40.92
N THR A 731 -3.03 -41.61 -40.59
CA THR A 731 -4.17 -41.51 -41.54
C THR A 731 -4.79 -40.11 -41.57
N ALA A 732 -4.92 -39.54 -42.77
CA ALA A 732 -5.74 -38.34 -42.99
C ALA A 732 -7.23 -38.73 -43.01
N ARG A 733 -8.07 -38.02 -42.24
CA ARG A 733 -9.52 -38.32 -42.08
C ARG A 733 -10.43 -37.36 -42.84
N GLY A 734 -9.87 -36.35 -43.52
CA GLY A 734 -10.60 -35.27 -44.18
C GLY A 734 -10.89 -34.10 -43.25
N GLY A 735 -11.26 -32.93 -43.81
CA GLY A 735 -11.60 -31.74 -43.02
C GLY A 735 -10.45 -31.14 -42.20
N GLY A 736 -9.19 -31.38 -42.58
CA GLY A 736 -8.00 -30.92 -41.85
C GLY A 736 -7.68 -31.71 -40.58
N VAL A 737 -8.23 -32.93 -40.45
CA VAL A 737 -7.99 -33.84 -39.32
C VAL A 737 -7.08 -34.99 -39.73
N TRP A 738 -6.06 -35.25 -38.92
CA TRP A 738 -5.14 -36.37 -39.03
C TRP A 738 -5.20 -37.23 -37.77
N ARG A 739 -5.04 -38.54 -37.92
CA ARG A 739 -5.04 -39.50 -36.80
C ARG A 739 -3.83 -40.41 -36.86
N LEU A 740 -3.08 -40.47 -35.75
CA LEU A 740 -2.01 -41.40 -35.48
C LEU A 740 -2.54 -42.47 -34.53
N ARG A 741 -2.42 -43.76 -34.88
CA ARG A 741 -3.01 -44.84 -34.10
C ARG A 741 -2.07 -46.03 -33.94
N LEU A 742 -1.95 -46.53 -32.72
CA LEU A 742 -1.33 -47.82 -32.41
C LEU A 742 -2.11 -48.54 -31.30
N GLY A 743 -2.94 -49.51 -31.70
CA GLY A 743 -3.83 -50.21 -30.76
C GLY A 743 -4.85 -49.24 -30.15
N LEU A 744 -4.74 -49.06 -28.82
CA LEU A 744 -5.56 -48.13 -28.02
C LEU A 744 -4.99 -46.71 -27.97
N GLY A 745 -3.72 -46.51 -28.33
CA GLY A 745 -3.12 -45.17 -28.43
C GLY A 745 -3.66 -44.43 -29.65
N ILE A 746 -4.26 -43.26 -29.43
CA ILE A 746 -4.81 -42.40 -30.49
C ILE A 746 -4.31 -40.97 -30.27
N VAL A 747 -3.77 -40.35 -31.32
CA VAL A 747 -3.51 -38.92 -31.38
C VAL A 747 -4.27 -38.34 -32.56
N GLU A 748 -5.12 -37.35 -32.32
CA GLU A 748 -5.79 -36.59 -33.36
C GLU A 748 -5.23 -35.18 -33.44
N VAL A 749 -4.84 -34.75 -34.63
CA VAL A 749 -4.38 -33.37 -34.89
C VAL A 749 -5.35 -32.71 -35.83
N THR A 750 -5.83 -31.51 -35.47
CA THR A 750 -6.82 -30.75 -36.24
C THR A 750 -6.29 -29.40 -36.69
N GLY A 751 -6.87 -28.86 -37.77
CA GLY A 751 -6.45 -27.60 -38.37
C GLY A 751 -5.29 -27.73 -39.36
N VAL A 752 -4.97 -28.94 -39.81
CA VAL A 752 -3.89 -29.19 -40.77
C VAL A 752 -4.32 -28.71 -42.18
N PRO A 753 -3.62 -27.77 -42.82
CA PRO A 753 -3.95 -27.30 -44.16
C PRO A 753 -3.86 -28.40 -45.22
N ALA A 754 -4.60 -28.23 -46.32
CA ALA A 754 -4.50 -29.12 -47.46
C ALA A 754 -3.07 -29.10 -48.05
N GLY A 755 -2.51 -30.29 -48.33
CA GLY A 755 -1.17 -30.45 -48.91
C GLY A 755 -0.03 -30.62 -47.91
N VAL A 756 -0.31 -30.52 -46.61
CA VAL A 756 0.66 -30.84 -45.55
C VAL A 756 0.61 -32.33 -45.24
N ASP A 757 1.79 -32.97 -45.14
CA ASP A 757 1.95 -34.33 -44.62
C ASP A 757 2.40 -34.28 -43.16
N LEU A 758 1.55 -34.75 -42.24
CA LEU A 758 1.84 -34.76 -40.81
C LEU A 758 3.01 -35.68 -40.46
N GLY A 759 3.28 -36.70 -41.28
CA GLY A 759 4.35 -37.67 -41.03
C GLY A 759 5.73 -37.03 -40.85
N GLY A 760 5.99 -35.88 -41.46
CA GLY A 760 7.25 -35.14 -41.31
C GLY A 760 7.46 -34.48 -39.94
N GLN A 761 6.41 -34.38 -39.11
CA GLN A 761 6.47 -33.84 -37.75
C GLN A 761 6.44 -34.94 -36.67
N VAL A 762 6.32 -36.21 -37.07
CA VAL A 762 6.31 -37.37 -36.16
C VAL A 762 7.73 -37.89 -36.01
N VAL A 763 8.18 -38.07 -34.76
CA VAL A 763 9.52 -38.59 -34.43
C VAL A 763 9.41 -39.88 -33.63
#